data_AF-A0A554J794-F1
#
_entry.id   AF-A0A554J794-F1
#
_cell.length_a   1.000
_cell.length_b   1.000
_cell.length_c   1.000
_cell.angle_alpha   90.00
_cell.angle_beta   90.00
_cell.angle_gamma   90.00
#
_symmetry.space_group_name_H-M   'P 1'
#
loop_
_entity.id
_entity.type
_entity.pdbx_description
1 polymer ?
#
loop_
_entity_poly.entity_id
_entity_poly.type
_entity_poly.pdbx_seq_one_letter_code
_entity_poly.pdbx_strand_id
1 'polypeptide(L)'
;MRFSFFRKKDRHLITGIQPIKRDRCEKDAIGVSLRFDNIISGLIHAECAENAATIDRTNLLVHKTPIRFDGQLEPVAFDQLALARVVRGNGIELVVLAFHMLSVKSAVNNPRPISCLERHFRFHRWCRSRLCGRVLAREQLFDMVKIPLDLFDTAFDDREKFRIGWFHWCLRGCGRGRRRRNHPTTIVGCCLEASWLAPTRTRFALEYTISVTVWRWRPIVGGFLLVAAAVRLWGITEYPPGLYPDQAANGEDALEILSGKLQVYSLRNNGRESLFLYVQALTVGLFGVGVWQLFLASALVGVATVGATYLAGARLFGRGAALLAALFLATNPWHVTLSRTGFRAVTVPLFIVLTLWGLARVFQSTTGRGRMISALYTGVAIGLGAYTYTAGRAFAIFLVLAMAIGAVRLVCSRGFRERYRNALLPLAVSGVIACAVALPLLRVFAAHPELAFVRAQHVSVFNPDLNGGEPWATLLRMAGRTLGAFAWDGDGNPRHNVPHSDLPYTPGGHHAYNGGGAPFLSLVPAVLAIVGMGVALRRAPWLILLFVVMLLPAITTAEGMPHGLRTVGAIPTHVFFAGLGGAWLWRLRRTLNWGSIRFALPALAAVALVLTAVSDLVLYFGIARNSALAHYEYRADLTDVNDYLQVLAAGNRHMADESRVPYLVLDEFSEQTVHFLTTPTGHPYRLVDPKESSAAQLQSGEYIVFAQSTLFDAERYRRLHPGVRVLHEHVNR
;
A
#
# COMPACT_ATOMS: atom_id res chain seq x y z
N MET A 1 -36.71 26.04 -18.44
CA MET A 1 -35.73 27.11 -18.14
C MET A 1 -35.64 27.29 -16.62
N ARG A 2 -34.40 27.36 -16.10
CA ARG A 2 -33.97 27.82 -14.76
C ARG A 2 -34.61 27.19 -13.50
N PHE A 3 -33.93 26.20 -12.93
CA PHE A 3 -33.98 25.90 -11.49
C PHE A 3 -32.93 26.77 -10.77
N SER A 4 -33.37 27.58 -9.81
CA SER A 4 -32.54 28.42 -8.96
C SER A 4 -32.13 27.68 -7.67
N PHE A 5 -30.86 27.85 -7.32
CA PHE A 5 -30.19 27.34 -6.13
C PHE A 5 -30.70 27.99 -4.83
N PHE A 6 -30.81 27.22 -3.74
CA PHE A 6 -30.79 27.76 -2.37
C PHE A 6 -29.63 27.21 -1.54
N ARG A 7 -29.14 28.09 -0.66
CA ARG A 7 -27.80 28.16 -0.06
C ARG A 7 -27.68 27.32 1.22
N LYS A 8 -26.49 26.72 1.41
CA LYS A 8 -25.96 26.23 2.71
C LYS A 8 -25.29 27.41 3.44
N LYS A 9 -25.80 27.80 4.61
CA LYS A 9 -25.01 28.47 5.66
C LYS A 9 -25.23 27.73 7.00
N ASP A 10 -24.26 27.89 7.88
CA ASP A 10 -24.07 27.26 9.20
C ASP A 10 -23.31 25.93 9.21
N ARG A 11 -21.99 26.06 9.03
CA ARG A 11 -20.99 25.05 9.38
C ARG A 11 -19.97 25.62 10.36
N HIS A 12 -20.30 25.81 11.63
CA HIS A 12 -19.29 25.86 12.69
C HIS A 12 -19.91 25.42 14.01
N LEU A 13 -19.45 24.30 14.57
CA LEU A 13 -19.24 24.08 16.01
C LEU A 13 -18.61 22.69 16.17
N ILE A 14 -17.29 22.66 16.27
CA ILE A 14 -16.56 21.63 16.99
C ILE A 14 -16.18 22.28 18.31
N THR A 15 -16.78 21.87 19.41
CA THR A 15 -16.23 22.19 20.74
C THR A 15 -15.39 20.99 21.17
N GLY A 16 -14.09 21.27 21.38
CA GLY A 16 -13.19 20.33 22.03
C GLY A 16 -13.60 20.11 23.49
N ILE A 17 -13.08 19.04 24.08
CA ILE A 17 -13.05 18.85 25.53
C ILE A 17 -12.19 20.00 26.08
N GLN A 18 -12.81 20.97 26.74
CA GLN A 18 -12.07 21.91 27.58
C GLN A 18 -12.28 21.50 29.05
N PRO A 19 -11.20 21.34 29.83
CA PRO A 19 -11.33 21.20 31.28
C PRO A 19 -11.86 22.53 31.84
N ILE A 20 -13.00 22.49 32.51
CA ILE A 20 -13.53 23.64 33.24
C ILE A 20 -12.91 23.59 34.64
N LYS A 21 -12.01 24.52 34.96
CA LYS A 21 -11.50 24.69 36.33
C LYS A 21 -12.55 25.39 37.17
N ARG A 22 -13.10 24.68 38.14
CA ARG A 22 -13.77 25.25 39.32
C ARG A 22 -13.27 24.50 40.55
N ASP A 23 -12.81 25.25 41.54
CA ASP A 23 -12.43 24.82 42.89
C ASP A 23 -11.55 23.55 42.98
N ARG A 24 -10.23 23.77 42.84
CA ARG A 24 -9.11 22.91 43.29
C ARG A 24 -9.18 21.38 43.01
N CYS A 25 -9.95 20.90 42.03
CA CYS A 25 -9.85 19.52 41.52
C CYS A 25 -10.02 19.46 40.00
N GLU A 26 -9.11 18.76 39.33
CA GLU A 26 -9.12 18.50 37.89
C GLU A 26 -10.00 17.26 37.64
N LYS A 27 -11.15 17.39 36.95
CA LYS A 27 -12.11 16.30 36.71
C LYS A 27 -12.30 16.04 35.21
N ASP A 28 -12.21 14.76 34.80
CA ASP A 28 -12.37 14.30 33.42
C ASP A 28 -13.84 14.34 32.97
N ALA A 29 -14.12 15.02 31.85
CA ALA A 29 -15.46 15.10 31.25
C ALA A 29 -15.52 14.36 29.91
N ILE A 30 -16.52 13.50 29.72
CA ILE A 30 -16.78 12.78 28.47
C ILE A 30 -18.00 13.40 27.78
N GLY A 31 -17.79 14.07 26.65
CA GLY A 31 -18.87 14.59 25.80
C GLY A 31 -19.30 13.55 24.76
N VAL A 32 -20.61 13.28 24.67
CA VAL A 32 -21.19 12.42 23.63
C VAL A 32 -21.98 13.29 22.64
N SER A 33 -21.68 13.18 21.35
CA SER A 33 -22.41 13.85 20.28
C SER A 33 -23.01 12.81 19.34
N LEU A 34 -24.32 12.93 19.07
CA LEU A 34 -25.03 12.15 18.07
C LEU A 34 -25.61 13.11 17.03
N ARG A 35 -25.49 12.77 15.75
CA ARG A 35 -26.15 13.46 14.63
C ARG A 35 -27.16 12.52 13.99
N PHE A 36 -28.44 12.78 14.22
CA PHE A 36 -29.44 13.09 13.19
C PHE A 36 -30.47 14.02 13.87
N ASP A 37 -30.56 15.24 13.37
CA ASP A 37 -31.48 16.35 13.68
C ASP A 37 -31.65 16.90 15.11
N ASN A 38 -31.00 16.39 16.17
CA ASN A 38 -31.07 17.01 17.51
C ASN A 38 -29.74 16.93 18.30
N ILE A 39 -29.40 18.01 19.03
CA ILE A 39 -28.22 18.10 19.91
C ILE A 39 -28.65 17.74 21.33
N ILE A 40 -28.02 16.73 21.94
CA ILE A 40 -28.12 16.46 23.37
C ILE A 40 -26.71 16.60 23.95
N SER A 41 -26.56 17.50 24.92
CA SER A 41 -25.33 17.69 25.68
C SER A 41 -25.58 17.19 27.09
N GLY A 42 -24.86 16.15 27.53
CA GLY A 42 -24.90 15.65 28.90
C GLY A 42 -23.50 15.56 29.47
N LEU A 43 -23.32 16.08 30.68
CA LEU A 43 -22.11 15.92 31.50
C LEU A 43 -22.29 14.72 32.42
N ILE A 44 -21.37 13.75 32.36
CA ILE A 44 -21.31 12.63 33.29
C ILE A 44 -20.21 12.92 34.30
N HIS A 45 -20.56 12.96 35.58
CA HIS A 45 -19.63 13.19 36.67
C HIS A 45 -18.94 11.86 37.01
N ALA A 46 -17.62 11.76 36.78
CA ALA A 46 -16.84 10.57 37.07
C ALA A 46 -16.20 10.66 38.47
N GLU A 47 -17.00 10.47 39.51
CA GLU A 47 -16.49 10.12 40.83
C GLU A 47 -17.33 8.95 41.35
N CYS A 48 -16.65 7.87 41.76
CA CYS A 48 -17.21 6.64 42.34
C CYS A 48 -17.88 5.65 41.37
N ALA A 49 -17.10 5.09 40.42
CA ALA A 49 -17.54 3.98 39.56
C ALA A 49 -17.22 2.59 40.11
N GLU A 50 -16.84 2.45 41.39
CA GLU A 50 -16.53 1.11 41.95
C GLU A 50 -17.63 0.50 42.82
N ASN A 51 -18.69 1.23 43.23
CA ASN A 51 -19.79 0.63 44.01
C ASN A 51 -21.16 1.36 43.95
N ALA A 52 -21.43 2.20 42.95
CA ALA A 52 -22.71 2.91 42.87
C ALA A 52 -23.82 2.05 42.24
N ALA A 53 -24.76 1.60 43.06
CA ALA A 53 -26.06 1.11 42.61
C ALA A 53 -26.82 2.25 41.92
N THR A 54 -27.28 2.01 40.68
CA THR A 54 -28.22 2.85 39.90
C THR A 54 -27.86 4.34 39.76
N ILE A 55 -27.50 4.74 38.54
CA ILE A 55 -27.37 6.16 38.15
C ILE A 55 -28.72 6.87 38.39
N ASP A 56 -28.78 7.82 39.34
CA ASP A 56 -29.94 8.67 39.63
C ASP A 56 -29.78 10.08 39.02
N ARG A 57 -30.88 10.84 38.95
CA ARG A 57 -31.08 12.20 38.42
C ARG A 57 -30.05 13.23 38.88
N THR A 58 -29.39 13.02 40.02
CA THR A 58 -28.37 13.91 40.57
C THR A 58 -27.00 13.80 39.87
N ASN A 59 -26.76 12.73 39.11
CA ASN A 59 -25.46 12.46 38.47
C ASN A 59 -25.35 12.96 37.01
N LEU A 60 -26.38 13.65 36.51
CA LEU A 60 -26.49 14.12 35.13
C LEU A 60 -26.82 15.61 35.09
N LEU A 61 -25.85 16.44 34.68
CA LEU A 61 -26.07 17.83 34.33
C LEU A 61 -26.45 17.91 32.85
N VAL A 62 -27.74 18.19 32.58
CA VAL A 62 -28.27 18.34 31.22
C VAL A 62 -28.62 19.80 30.98
N HIS A 63 -28.04 20.40 29.94
CA HIS A 63 -28.44 21.71 29.47
C HIS A 63 -29.67 21.55 28.55
N LYS A 64 -30.80 22.19 28.91
CA LYS A 64 -32.04 22.13 28.11
C LYS A 64 -31.75 22.63 26.69
N THR A 65 -31.88 21.76 25.70
CA THR A 65 -31.77 22.11 24.28
C THR A 65 -33.03 21.59 23.58
N PRO A 66 -33.81 22.42 22.88
CA PRO A 66 -35.06 22.00 22.26
C PRO A 66 -34.80 21.07 21.07
N ILE A 67 -35.72 20.12 20.87
CA ILE A 67 -35.64 19.08 19.84
C ILE A 67 -36.69 19.39 18.76
N ARG A 68 -36.33 19.31 17.49
CA ARG A 68 -37.23 19.57 16.35
C ARG A 68 -37.94 18.27 15.94
N PHE A 69 -39.27 18.27 16.00
CA PHE A 69 -40.14 17.19 15.53
C PHE A 69 -41.17 17.77 14.55
N ASP A 70 -41.28 17.19 13.34
CA ASP A 70 -42.22 17.61 12.29
C ASP A 70 -42.27 19.13 12.00
N GLY A 71 -41.12 19.80 12.10
CA GLY A 71 -40.98 21.22 11.80
C GLY A 71 -41.32 22.17 12.95
N GLN A 72 -41.83 21.70 14.09
CA GLN A 72 -41.99 22.49 15.32
C GLN A 72 -40.95 22.10 16.40
N LEU A 73 -40.58 23.07 17.25
CA LEU A 73 -39.65 22.88 18.37
C LEU A 73 -40.45 22.53 19.61
N GLU A 74 -40.34 21.30 20.12
CA GLU A 74 -40.96 20.89 21.38
C GLU A 74 -39.90 20.64 22.45
N PRO A 75 -40.12 21.09 23.71
CA PRO A 75 -39.25 20.76 24.83
C PRO A 75 -39.51 19.30 25.25
N VAL A 76 -38.52 18.43 25.04
CA VAL A 76 -38.56 17.04 25.56
C VAL A 76 -38.10 17.05 27.01
N ALA A 77 -39.01 16.72 27.93
CA ALA A 77 -38.66 16.46 29.32
C ALA A 77 -38.00 15.07 29.42
N PHE A 78 -36.82 15.01 30.05
CA PHE A 78 -35.99 13.80 30.17
C PHE A 78 -36.47 12.81 31.26
N ASP A 79 -37.64 13.05 31.84
CA ASP A 79 -38.25 12.27 32.91
C ASP A 79 -38.83 10.92 32.44
N GLN A 80 -38.79 10.61 31.14
CA GLN A 80 -39.35 9.38 30.55
C GLN A 80 -38.33 8.33 30.07
N LEU A 81 -37.04 8.53 30.36
CA LEU A 81 -35.98 7.56 30.02
C LEU A 81 -35.70 6.64 31.21
N ALA A 82 -35.93 5.34 31.04
CA ALA A 82 -35.61 4.32 32.04
C ALA A 82 -34.41 3.50 31.59
N LEU A 83 -33.41 3.36 32.47
CA LEU A 83 -32.30 2.43 32.27
C LEU A 83 -32.84 1.00 32.29
N ALA A 84 -32.75 0.30 31.17
CA ALA A 84 -33.37 -1.01 31.03
C ALA A 84 -32.44 -2.14 31.45
N ARG A 85 -31.17 -2.07 31.05
CA ARG A 85 -30.15 -3.06 31.43
C ARG A 85 -28.74 -2.54 31.17
N VAL A 86 -27.79 -2.97 32.01
CA VAL A 86 -26.36 -2.93 31.70
C VAL A 86 -25.96 -4.28 31.11
N VAL A 87 -25.51 -4.29 29.85
CA VAL A 87 -25.10 -5.53 29.17
C VAL A 87 -23.65 -5.82 29.55
N ARG A 88 -23.36 -7.00 30.12
CA ARG A 88 -21.99 -7.39 30.47
C ARG A 88 -21.08 -7.27 29.24
N GLY A 89 -20.11 -6.36 29.31
CA GLY A 89 -19.19 -6.02 28.22
C GLY A 89 -19.60 -4.76 27.44
N ASN A 90 -19.24 -3.58 27.99
CA ASN A 90 -19.11 -2.29 27.29
C ASN A 90 -20.34 -1.73 26.54
N GLY A 91 -21.58 -1.99 27.01
CA GLY A 91 -22.79 -1.38 26.46
C GLY A 91 -23.86 -1.07 27.51
N ILE A 92 -24.58 0.03 27.31
CA ILE A 92 -25.74 0.42 28.13
C ILE A 92 -26.98 0.44 27.23
N GLU A 93 -28.07 -0.19 27.68
CA GLU A 93 -29.37 -0.18 27.01
C GLU A 93 -30.34 0.75 27.72
N LEU A 94 -30.84 1.75 26.99
CA LEU A 94 -31.84 2.71 27.47
C LEU A 94 -33.16 2.45 26.75
N VAL A 95 -34.26 2.40 27.51
CA VAL A 95 -35.61 2.25 26.95
C VAL A 95 -36.34 3.58 27.05
N VAL A 96 -36.86 4.02 25.91
CA VAL A 96 -37.80 5.14 25.81
C VAL A 96 -39.20 4.57 25.75
N LEU A 97 -40.12 5.06 26.56
CA LEU A 97 -41.50 4.57 26.56
C LEU A 97 -42.17 4.74 25.19
N ALA A 98 -42.82 3.65 24.77
CA ALA A 98 -43.60 3.44 23.55
C ALA A 98 -42.80 3.47 22.22
N PHE A 99 -42.34 2.28 21.83
CA PHE A 99 -42.03 1.83 20.45
C PHE A 99 -40.62 2.05 19.86
N HIS A 100 -39.63 2.58 20.56
CA HIS A 100 -38.26 2.69 20.00
C HIS A 100 -37.16 2.29 21.00
N MET A 101 -36.25 1.40 20.57
CA MET A 101 -35.03 1.01 21.29
C MET A 101 -33.84 1.87 20.82
N LEU A 102 -33.05 2.40 21.75
CA LEU A 102 -31.82 3.15 21.46
C LEU A 102 -30.60 2.42 22.06
N SER A 103 -29.73 1.88 21.21
CA SER A 103 -28.48 1.21 21.64
C SER A 103 -27.28 2.13 21.42
N VAL A 104 -26.57 2.48 22.50
CA VAL A 104 -25.35 3.30 22.45
C VAL A 104 -24.13 2.41 22.74
N LYS A 105 -23.21 2.28 21.76
CA LYS A 105 -21.91 1.61 21.95
C LYS A 105 -20.80 2.65 22.10
N SER A 106 -20.14 2.64 23.25
CA SER A 106 -18.90 3.40 23.51
C SER A 106 -17.68 2.51 23.25
N ALA A 107 -16.64 3.07 22.62
CA ALA A 107 -15.37 2.39 22.36
C ALA A 107 -14.35 2.79 23.44
N VAL A 108 -14.32 2.04 24.55
CA VAL A 108 -13.23 2.10 25.52
C VAL A 108 -12.51 0.75 25.51
N ASN A 109 -11.24 0.75 25.14
CA ASN A 109 -10.37 -0.42 25.10
C ASN A 109 -9.61 -0.53 26.42
N ASN A 110 -9.90 -1.53 27.26
CA ASN A 110 -8.87 -2.31 27.97
C ASN A 110 -9.45 -3.61 28.55
N PRO A 111 -8.76 -4.76 28.52
CA PRO A 111 -9.28 -6.03 29.03
C PRO A 111 -8.60 -6.48 30.33
N ARG A 112 -9.38 -6.85 31.37
CA ARG A 112 -9.03 -7.93 32.31
C ARG A 112 -10.31 -8.63 32.81
N PRO A 113 -10.28 -9.95 33.08
CA PRO A 113 -11.48 -10.73 33.38
C PRO A 113 -11.65 -10.92 34.89
N ILE A 114 -12.86 -10.71 35.44
CA ILE A 114 -13.26 -11.28 36.74
C ILE A 114 -14.70 -11.78 36.68
N SER A 115 -14.87 -12.92 37.34
CA SER A 115 -15.98 -13.87 37.42
C SER A 115 -17.11 -13.47 38.39
N CYS A 116 -18.25 -14.16 38.21
CA CYS A 116 -19.27 -14.52 39.20
C CYS A 116 -20.34 -13.53 39.73
N LEU A 117 -21.43 -14.18 40.16
CA LEU A 117 -22.53 -13.84 41.07
C LEU A 117 -23.85 -13.20 40.58
N GLU A 118 -24.88 -14.03 40.78
CA GLU A 118 -26.34 -13.85 40.78
C GLU A 118 -26.85 -12.93 41.91
N ARG A 119 -28.00 -12.26 41.71
CA ARG A 119 -29.28 -12.44 42.45
C ARG A 119 -30.21 -11.19 42.43
N HIS A 120 -31.46 -11.47 42.05
CA HIS A 120 -32.77 -11.04 42.61
C HIS A 120 -33.25 -9.57 42.82
N PHE A 121 -34.40 -9.29 42.15
CA PHE A 121 -35.73 -8.79 42.64
C PHE A 121 -36.17 -7.30 42.74
N ARG A 122 -37.38 -7.07 42.15
CA ARG A 122 -38.57 -6.20 42.49
C ARG A 122 -38.44 -4.66 42.46
N PHE A 123 -39.13 -3.90 41.58
CA PHE A 123 -40.57 -3.49 41.45
C PHE A 123 -41.04 -2.30 42.32
N HIS A 124 -41.39 -1.16 41.69
CA HIS A 124 -42.63 -0.33 41.83
C HIS A 124 -42.41 1.06 41.16
N ARG A 125 -43.11 1.44 40.07
CA ARG A 125 -44.45 2.09 39.89
C ARG A 125 -44.58 3.56 40.35
N TRP A 126 -45.11 4.37 39.41
CA TRP A 126 -46.01 5.56 39.48
C TRP A 126 -45.37 6.93 39.12
N CYS A 127 -46.04 7.93 38.52
CA CYS A 127 -47.26 8.09 37.70
C CYS A 127 -47.36 9.59 37.30
N ARG A 128 -47.83 9.91 36.07
CA ARG A 128 -48.56 11.13 35.61
C ARG A 128 -47.86 12.51 35.73
N SER A 129 -48.09 13.55 34.91
CA SER A 129 -49.02 13.84 33.81
C SER A 129 -48.77 15.25 33.22
N ARG A 130 -49.09 15.41 31.92
CA ARG A 130 -49.86 16.52 31.27
C ARG A 130 -49.33 17.97 31.23
N LEU A 131 -49.35 18.52 29.99
CA LEU A 131 -50.14 19.68 29.49
C LEU A 131 -49.36 20.82 28.77
N CYS A 132 -49.75 20.99 27.49
CA CYS A 132 -50.05 22.23 26.74
C CYS A 132 -49.00 23.29 26.37
N GLY A 133 -49.07 23.75 25.10
CA GLY A 133 -48.96 25.18 24.78
C GLY A 133 -48.32 25.54 23.43
N ARG A 134 -49.15 25.92 22.45
CA ARG A 134 -48.81 26.47 21.11
C ARG A 134 -48.14 27.87 21.16
N VAL A 135 -47.49 28.30 20.06
CA VAL A 135 -47.80 29.54 19.25
C VAL A 135 -46.57 30.18 18.50
N LEU A 136 -46.76 30.41 17.17
CA LEU A 136 -46.25 31.44 16.20
C LEU A 136 -44.75 31.86 16.16
N ALA A 137 -43.98 31.69 15.07
CA ALA A 137 -43.94 32.35 13.74
C ALA A 137 -43.15 33.69 13.65
N ARG A 138 -42.02 33.73 12.91
CA ARG A 138 -41.67 34.69 11.82
C ARG A 138 -40.19 34.63 11.38
N GLU A 139 -40.00 35.07 10.12
CA GLU A 139 -38.82 35.06 9.24
C GLU A 139 -37.63 35.96 9.68
N GLN A 140 -36.42 35.75 9.14
CA GLN A 140 -35.80 36.51 8.02
C GLN A 140 -34.23 36.59 8.03
N LEU A 141 -33.64 36.59 6.82
CA LEU A 141 -32.35 37.19 6.35
C LEU A 141 -30.95 36.45 6.30
N PHE A 142 -30.49 36.19 5.04
CA PHE A 142 -29.15 36.30 4.35
C PHE A 142 -27.84 35.66 4.94
N ASP A 143 -26.82 35.18 4.20
CA ASP A 143 -26.26 35.41 2.85
C ASP A 143 -25.31 34.25 2.41
N MET A 144 -24.52 34.27 1.32
CA MET A 144 -23.57 33.21 0.86
C MET A 144 -22.08 33.53 1.09
N VAL A 145 -21.21 32.52 1.23
CA VAL A 145 -19.80 32.52 0.71
C VAL A 145 -19.38 31.08 0.33
N LYS A 146 -18.83 30.87 -0.88
CA LYS A 146 -18.25 29.62 -1.41
C LYS A 146 -16.72 29.63 -1.23
N ILE A 147 -16.10 28.48 -0.88
CA ILE A 147 -14.63 28.28 -0.74
C ILE A 147 -14.25 26.89 -1.29
N PRO A 148 -13.13 26.70 -2.03
CA PRO A 148 -12.64 25.38 -2.43
C PRO A 148 -11.27 24.94 -1.85
N LEU A 149 -11.13 23.60 -1.70
CA LEU A 149 -9.95 22.71 -1.84
C LEU A 149 -8.83 22.64 -0.76
N ASP A 150 -8.94 21.61 0.08
CA ASP A 150 -8.03 21.20 1.17
C ASP A 150 -6.90 20.25 0.71
N LEU A 151 -5.69 20.39 1.29
CA LEU A 151 -4.48 19.64 0.90
C LEU A 151 -4.19 18.37 1.73
N PHE A 152 -4.86 18.13 2.86
CA PHE A 152 -4.57 16.95 3.72
C PHE A 152 -5.80 16.36 4.40
N ASP A 153 -7.01 16.69 3.92
CA ASP A 153 -8.26 16.20 4.52
C ASP A 153 -8.84 15.05 3.70
N THR A 154 -8.20 13.88 3.82
CA THR A 154 -8.68 12.63 3.23
C THR A 154 -8.91 11.55 4.28
N ALA A 155 -9.57 11.92 5.38
CA ALA A 155 -10.28 10.93 6.18
C ALA A 155 -11.52 10.46 5.41
N PHE A 156 -11.45 9.29 4.78
CA PHE A 156 -12.63 8.63 4.25
C PHE A 156 -13.48 8.10 5.42
N ASP A 157 -14.61 8.75 5.66
CA ASP A 157 -15.63 8.29 6.61
C ASP A 157 -16.35 7.06 6.03
N ASP A 158 -15.82 5.86 6.30
CA ASP A 158 -16.55 4.61 6.11
C ASP A 158 -17.46 4.39 7.32
N ARG A 159 -18.59 5.09 7.34
CA ARG A 159 -19.75 4.68 8.15
C ARG A 159 -20.74 3.95 7.25
N GLU A 160 -20.79 2.63 7.39
CA GLU A 160 -21.89 1.84 6.87
C GLU A 160 -23.16 2.18 7.66
N LYS A 161 -24.12 2.81 6.98
CA LYS A 161 -25.52 2.80 7.42
C LYS A 161 -26.10 1.43 7.09
N PHE A 162 -26.51 0.70 8.12
CA PHE A 162 -27.34 -0.49 8.00
C PHE A 162 -28.64 -0.13 7.27
N ARG A 163 -29.05 -0.95 6.29
CA ARG A 163 -30.40 -0.91 5.72
C ARG A 163 -31.06 -2.25 5.99
N ILE A 164 -32.12 -2.20 6.78
CA ILE A 164 -33.10 -3.27 6.95
C ILE A 164 -33.75 -3.50 5.57
N GLY A 165 -33.64 -4.71 5.04
CA GLY A 165 -34.34 -5.11 3.83
C GLY A 165 -35.82 -5.31 4.14
N TRP A 166 -36.69 -4.66 3.39
CA TRP A 166 -38.11 -5.01 3.35
C TRP A 166 -38.24 -6.31 2.56
N PHE A 167 -38.49 -7.42 3.25
CA PHE A 167 -39.01 -8.62 2.60
C PHE A 167 -40.51 -8.43 2.39
N HIS A 168 -40.93 -8.36 1.12
CA HIS A 168 -42.32 -8.65 0.77
C HIS A 168 -42.55 -10.14 1.01
N TRP A 169 -43.50 -10.48 1.87
CA TRP A 169 -44.07 -11.82 1.91
C TRP A 169 -45.44 -11.79 1.24
N CYS A 170 -45.51 -12.53 0.14
CA CYS A 170 -46.72 -12.91 -0.54
C CYS A 170 -47.40 -13.99 0.32
N LEU A 171 -48.61 -13.74 0.79
CA LEU A 171 -49.44 -14.76 1.44
C LEU A 171 -49.74 -15.86 0.41
N ARG A 172 -49.20 -17.07 0.61
CA ARG A 172 -49.79 -18.30 0.08
C ARG A 172 -49.97 -19.31 1.21
N GLY A 173 -51.24 -19.62 1.43
CA GLY A 173 -51.73 -20.51 2.47
C GLY A 173 -51.29 -21.96 2.32
N CYS A 174 -51.45 -22.65 3.44
CA CYS A 174 -51.27 -24.09 3.61
C CYS A 174 -52.30 -24.87 2.79
N GLY A 175 -51.92 -26.05 2.28
CA GLY A 175 -52.90 -27.07 1.88
C GLY A 175 -52.49 -27.94 0.69
N ARG A 176 -51.83 -29.07 0.95
CA ARG A 176 -52.01 -30.26 0.11
C ARG A 176 -53.38 -30.83 0.42
N GLY A 177 -54.27 -30.85 -0.57
CA GLY A 177 -55.59 -31.48 -0.44
C GLY A 177 -56.21 -31.68 -1.82
N ARG A 178 -56.33 -32.94 -2.23
CA ARG A 178 -56.89 -33.40 -3.49
C ARG A 178 -58.41 -33.11 -3.60
N ARG A 179 -58.84 -33.04 -4.86
CA ARG A 179 -60.16 -33.37 -5.45
C ARG A 179 -61.22 -32.26 -5.61
N ARG A 180 -61.59 -32.15 -6.90
CA ARG A 180 -62.77 -31.54 -7.54
C ARG A 180 -64.09 -31.84 -6.82
N ARG A 181 -64.99 -30.84 -6.71
CA ARG A 181 -66.27 -30.70 -7.46
C ARG A 181 -67.21 -29.68 -6.78
N ASN A 182 -67.71 -28.76 -7.61
CA ASN A 182 -69.05 -28.19 -7.73
C ASN A 182 -69.89 -27.74 -6.50
N HIS A 183 -70.22 -26.43 -6.55
CA HIS A 183 -71.54 -25.80 -6.40
C HIS A 183 -72.19 -25.60 -4.99
N PRO A 184 -73.12 -24.61 -4.85
CA PRO A 184 -72.95 -23.49 -3.90
C PRO A 184 -74.14 -23.34 -2.92
N THR A 185 -74.43 -22.11 -2.48
CA THR A 185 -75.66 -21.58 -1.81
C THR A 185 -75.79 -21.78 -0.28
N THR A 186 -75.58 -20.73 0.54
CA THR A 186 -76.55 -19.80 1.19
C THR A 186 -76.61 -20.14 2.70
N ILE A 187 -76.48 -19.21 3.66
CA ILE A 187 -77.59 -18.50 4.34
C ILE A 187 -77.02 -17.64 5.50
N VAL A 188 -77.36 -16.34 5.46
CA VAL A 188 -77.93 -15.47 6.52
C VAL A 188 -77.13 -15.16 7.80
N GLY A 189 -77.09 -13.86 8.15
CA GLY A 189 -77.70 -13.44 9.42
C GLY A 189 -76.86 -12.65 10.42
N CYS A 190 -77.01 -11.32 10.34
CA CYS A 190 -76.84 -10.29 11.36
C CYS A 190 -76.67 -10.65 12.85
N CYS A 191 -75.66 -9.97 13.43
CA CYS A 191 -75.69 -9.07 14.60
C CYS A 191 -76.01 -9.55 16.04
N LEU A 192 -75.08 -9.08 16.90
CA LEU A 192 -75.22 -8.62 18.30
C LEU A 192 -75.36 -9.70 19.38
N GLU A 193 -74.33 -9.84 20.22
CA GLU A 193 -74.30 -9.15 21.51
C GLU A 193 -72.93 -9.28 22.19
N ALA A 194 -72.54 -8.21 22.89
CA ALA A 194 -71.33 -8.14 23.67
C ALA A 194 -71.54 -8.80 25.05
N SER A 195 -70.67 -9.74 25.41
CA SER A 195 -70.46 -10.10 26.80
C SER A 195 -69.00 -10.47 27.06
N TRP A 196 -68.57 -9.99 28.22
CA TRP A 196 -67.27 -10.08 28.84
C TRP A 196 -66.69 -11.49 28.85
N LEU A 197 -65.41 -11.64 28.49
CA LEU A 197 -64.50 -12.65 28.99
C LEU A 197 -63.05 -12.24 28.67
N ALA A 198 -62.19 -12.30 29.69
CA ALA A 198 -60.78 -11.94 29.63
C ALA A 198 -59.98 -12.75 28.59
N PRO A 199 -58.94 -12.17 27.96
CA PRO A 199 -57.88 -12.96 27.37
C PRO A 199 -56.55 -12.74 28.11
N THR A 200 -56.12 -13.83 28.75
CA THR A 200 -54.74 -14.17 29.09
C THR A 200 -53.72 -13.62 28.09
N ARG A 201 -52.82 -12.75 28.54
CA ARG A 201 -51.65 -12.30 27.77
C ARG A 201 -50.49 -13.28 27.94
N THR A 202 -50.45 -14.31 27.10
CA THR A 202 -49.22 -15.07 26.81
C THR A 202 -48.30 -14.18 25.97
N ARG A 203 -47.19 -13.72 26.57
CA ARG A 203 -46.11 -13.02 25.86
C ARG A 203 -45.20 -14.06 25.20
N PHE A 204 -45.31 -14.20 23.88
CA PHE A 204 -44.22 -14.77 23.08
C PHE A 204 -43.13 -13.69 22.93
N ALA A 205 -42.00 -13.88 23.61
CA ALA A 205 -40.79 -13.13 23.34
C ALA A 205 -40.05 -13.83 22.19
N LEU A 206 -40.09 -13.24 20.99
CA LEU A 206 -39.20 -13.61 19.89
C LEU A 206 -37.83 -13.03 20.20
N GLU A 207 -36.91 -13.86 20.72
CA GLU A 207 -35.49 -13.53 20.76
C GLU A 207 -34.95 -13.51 19.32
N TYR A 208 -34.75 -12.32 18.77
CA TYR A 208 -33.99 -12.14 17.54
C TYR A 208 -32.50 -12.05 17.88
N THR A 209 -31.76 -13.13 17.65
CA THR A 209 -30.30 -13.13 17.72
C THR A 209 -29.74 -12.48 16.45
N ILE A 210 -29.40 -11.18 16.51
CA ILE A 210 -28.69 -10.51 15.41
C ILE A 210 -27.20 -10.89 15.50
N SER A 211 -26.79 -11.90 14.73
CA SER A 211 -25.38 -12.24 14.54
C SER A 211 -24.71 -11.19 13.64
N VAL A 212 -24.05 -10.20 14.25
CA VAL A 212 -23.21 -9.23 13.53
C VAL A 212 -21.84 -9.87 13.30
N THR A 213 -21.62 -10.41 12.11
CA THR A 213 -20.30 -10.90 11.69
C THR A 213 -19.37 -9.70 11.51
N VAL A 214 -18.56 -9.40 12.51
CA VAL A 214 -17.50 -8.38 12.40
C VAL A 214 -16.44 -8.94 11.45
N TRP A 215 -16.51 -8.55 10.17
CA TRP A 215 -15.42 -8.82 9.23
C TRP A 215 -14.15 -8.16 9.76
N ARG A 216 -13.29 -8.96 10.39
CA ARG A 216 -11.96 -8.52 10.80
C ARG A 216 -11.18 -8.36 9.50
N TRP A 217 -10.77 -7.14 9.16
CA TRP A 217 -9.96 -6.88 7.96
C TRP A 217 -8.53 -7.43 8.05
N ARG A 218 -8.10 -7.78 9.28
CA ARG A 218 -6.77 -8.33 9.58
C ARG A 218 -6.47 -9.63 8.80
N PRO A 219 -7.35 -10.65 8.76
CA PRO A 219 -7.15 -11.83 7.94
C PRO A 219 -7.06 -11.54 6.44
N ILE A 220 -7.77 -10.54 5.90
CA ILE A 220 -7.67 -10.18 4.47
C ILE A 220 -6.27 -9.63 4.15
N VAL A 221 -5.78 -8.71 4.98
CA VAL A 221 -4.42 -8.17 4.84
C VAL A 221 -3.38 -9.27 5.02
N GLY A 222 -3.59 -10.16 6.00
CA GLY A 222 -2.76 -11.36 6.18
C GLY A 222 -2.73 -12.23 4.93
N GLY A 223 -3.89 -12.46 4.30
CA GLY A 223 -4.00 -13.18 3.03
C GLY A 223 -3.22 -12.51 1.90
N PHE A 224 -3.31 -11.18 1.75
CA PHE A 224 -2.52 -10.47 0.74
C PHE A 224 -1.02 -10.51 0.99
N LEU A 225 -0.58 -10.49 2.25
CA LEU A 225 0.83 -10.66 2.60
C LEU A 225 1.32 -12.09 2.31
N LEU A 226 0.49 -13.10 2.57
CA LEU A 226 0.79 -14.49 2.23
C LEU A 226 0.88 -14.67 0.71
N VAL A 227 -0.03 -14.08 -0.07
CA VAL A 227 0.05 -14.07 -1.53
C VAL A 227 1.33 -13.35 -1.97
N ALA A 228 1.62 -12.16 -1.44
CA ALA A 228 2.82 -11.41 -1.79
C ALA A 228 4.11 -12.19 -1.50
N ALA A 229 4.15 -12.93 -0.38
CA ALA A 229 5.26 -13.80 -0.01
C ALA A 229 5.36 -15.02 -0.91
N ALA A 230 4.25 -15.72 -1.17
CA ALA A 230 4.22 -16.88 -2.07
C ALA A 230 4.73 -16.51 -3.47
N VAL A 231 4.27 -15.39 -4.03
CA VAL A 231 4.68 -14.89 -5.35
C VAL A 231 6.16 -14.53 -5.41
N ARG A 232 6.77 -14.08 -4.30
CA ARG A 232 8.18 -13.64 -4.28
C ARG A 232 9.16 -14.74 -3.88
N LEU A 233 8.71 -15.73 -3.12
CA LEU A 233 9.57 -16.79 -2.59
C LEU A 233 9.44 -18.11 -3.35
N TRP A 234 8.30 -18.39 -3.99
CA TRP A 234 8.15 -19.61 -4.76
C TRP A 234 9.13 -19.62 -5.94
N GLY A 235 9.95 -20.66 -6.02
CA GLY A 235 10.86 -20.91 -7.15
C GLY A 235 11.98 -19.89 -7.21
N ILE A 236 12.32 -19.25 -6.09
CA ILE A 236 13.38 -18.23 -6.02
C ILE A 236 14.78 -18.79 -6.33
N THR A 237 14.95 -20.11 -6.20
CA THR A 237 16.16 -20.86 -6.58
C THR A 237 16.19 -21.25 -8.06
N GLU A 238 15.04 -21.17 -8.75
CA GLU A 238 14.88 -21.61 -10.15
C GLU A 238 14.77 -20.44 -11.13
N TYR A 239 14.13 -19.34 -10.70
CA TYR A 239 13.94 -18.14 -11.51
C TYR A 239 13.95 -16.87 -10.65
N PRO A 240 14.67 -15.79 -11.02
CA PRO A 240 15.42 -15.57 -12.27
C PRO A 240 16.57 -16.56 -12.55
N PRO A 241 16.93 -16.80 -13.83
CA PRO A 241 17.78 -17.93 -14.23
C PRO A 241 19.28 -17.69 -14.05
N GLY A 242 19.69 -16.50 -13.63
CA GLY A 242 21.09 -16.14 -13.46
C GLY A 242 21.28 -14.91 -12.60
N LEU A 243 22.55 -14.61 -12.30
CA LEU A 243 22.95 -13.45 -11.52
C LEU A 243 23.61 -12.41 -12.43
N TYR A 244 22.89 -11.33 -12.70
CA TYR A 244 23.42 -10.25 -13.53
C TYR A 244 24.60 -9.55 -12.82
N PRO A 245 25.65 -9.10 -13.53
CA PRO A 245 26.85 -8.59 -12.87
C PRO A 245 26.64 -7.39 -11.95
N ASP A 246 25.67 -6.50 -12.24
CA ASP A 246 25.31 -5.43 -11.30
C ASP A 246 24.80 -5.97 -9.95
N GLN A 247 24.10 -7.11 -9.97
CA GLN A 247 23.59 -7.76 -8.76
C GLN A 247 24.71 -8.49 -8.03
N ALA A 248 25.59 -9.17 -8.77
CA ALA A 248 26.78 -9.82 -8.20
C ALA A 248 27.73 -8.83 -7.54
N ALA A 249 27.90 -7.65 -8.13
CA ALA A 249 28.63 -6.54 -7.54
C ALA A 249 28.06 -6.12 -6.16
N ASN A 250 26.73 -6.24 -5.94
CA ASN A 250 26.18 -6.04 -4.59
C ASN A 250 26.57 -7.17 -3.64
N GLY A 251 26.71 -8.40 -4.16
CA GLY A 251 27.21 -9.55 -3.42
C GLY A 251 28.66 -9.38 -2.97
N GLU A 252 29.52 -8.84 -3.84
CA GLU A 252 30.89 -8.44 -3.48
C GLU A 252 30.91 -7.40 -2.36
N ASP A 253 30.11 -6.33 -2.50
CA ASP A 253 29.99 -5.32 -1.45
C ASP A 253 29.45 -5.93 -0.13
N ALA A 254 28.55 -6.91 -0.22
CA ALA A 254 28.03 -7.62 0.93
C ALA A 254 29.09 -8.48 1.64
N LEU A 255 30.00 -9.12 0.89
CA LEU A 255 31.15 -9.84 1.45
C LEU A 255 32.14 -8.89 2.13
N GLU A 256 32.40 -7.72 1.54
CA GLU A 256 33.21 -6.66 2.17
C GLU A 256 32.59 -6.18 3.49
N ILE A 257 31.26 -6.02 3.54
CA ILE A 257 30.55 -5.67 4.78
C ILE A 257 30.72 -6.78 5.84
N LEU A 258 30.58 -8.04 5.44
CA LEU A 258 30.73 -9.20 6.33
C LEU A 258 32.15 -9.39 6.85
N SER A 259 33.17 -8.95 6.10
CA SER A 259 34.57 -8.95 6.55
C SER A 259 34.92 -7.78 7.48
N GLY A 260 33.96 -6.90 7.77
CA GLY A 260 34.12 -5.76 8.68
C GLY A 260 34.40 -4.43 7.98
N LYS A 261 34.49 -4.40 6.64
CA LYS A 261 34.62 -3.15 5.87
C LYS A 261 33.25 -2.48 5.74
N LEU A 262 32.83 -1.79 6.79
CA LEU A 262 31.57 -1.03 6.80
C LEU A 262 31.67 0.18 5.88
N GLN A 263 30.75 0.27 4.92
CA GLN A 263 30.73 1.34 3.92
C GLN A 263 29.46 2.16 4.03
N VAL A 264 29.62 3.48 3.99
CA VAL A 264 28.49 4.43 3.88
C VAL A 264 28.01 4.52 2.43
N TYR A 265 28.95 4.44 1.49
CA TYR A 265 28.73 4.48 0.05
C TYR A 265 29.79 3.59 -0.60
N SER A 266 29.37 2.63 -1.43
CA SER A 266 30.31 1.79 -2.19
C SER A 266 30.71 2.52 -3.46
N LEU A 267 32.00 2.51 -3.78
CA LEU A 267 32.53 3.08 -5.03
C LEU A 267 32.40 2.10 -6.21
N ARG A 268 32.11 0.82 -5.93
CA ARG A 268 31.95 -0.23 -6.94
C ARG A 268 30.83 0.13 -7.92
N ASN A 269 31.06 -0.15 -9.21
CA ASN A 269 30.07 0.01 -10.28
C ASN A 269 29.39 1.39 -10.32
N ASN A 270 30.23 2.42 -10.43
CA ASN A 270 29.84 3.84 -10.56
C ASN A 270 29.11 4.44 -9.35
N GLY A 271 29.38 3.91 -8.16
CA GLY A 271 28.87 4.47 -6.92
C GLY A 271 27.47 3.98 -6.52
N ARG A 272 27.34 3.50 -5.29
CA ARG A 272 26.12 2.82 -4.79
C ARG A 272 25.83 3.17 -3.33
N GLU A 273 24.57 3.50 -3.08
CA GLU A 273 24.07 3.67 -1.73
C GLU A 273 23.96 2.32 -0.98
N SER A 274 24.38 2.31 0.28
CA SER A 274 24.76 1.09 0.99
C SER A 274 23.62 0.34 1.68
N LEU A 275 22.45 0.96 1.92
CA LEU A 275 21.42 0.36 2.79
C LEU A 275 20.99 -1.03 2.33
N PHE A 276 20.76 -1.19 1.03
CA PHE A 276 20.34 -2.48 0.49
C PHE A 276 21.47 -3.53 0.54
N LEU A 277 22.73 -3.09 0.44
CA LEU A 277 23.91 -3.95 0.56
C LEU A 277 24.00 -4.56 1.95
N TYR A 278 23.65 -3.81 3.02
CA TYR A 278 23.55 -4.36 4.37
C TYR A 278 22.42 -5.40 4.51
N VAL A 279 21.29 -5.22 3.81
CA VAL A 279 20.21 -6.22 3.80
C VAL A 279 20.67 -7.49 3.09
N GLN A 280 21.44 -7.36 2.00
CA GLN A 280 22.04 -8.50 1.30
C GLN A 280 23.17 -9.16 2.09
N ALA A 281 24.00 -8.40 2.80
CA ALA A 281 25.01 -8.93 3.72
C ALA A 281 24.36 -9.78 4.80
N LEU A 282 23.19 -9.38 5.33
CA LEU A 282 22.45 -10.21 6.28
C LEU A 282 22.00 -11.54 5.65
N THR A 283 21.43 -11.55 4.45
CA THR A 283 20.97 -12.80 3.82
C THR A 283 22.13 -13.69 3.40
N VAL A 284 23.22 -13.13 2.87
CA VAL A 284 24.45 -13.86 2.54
C VAL A 284 25.13 -14.40 3.81
N GLY A 285 25.16 -13.62 4.89
CA GLY A 285 25.75 -14.06 6.17
C GLY A 285 24.96 -15.20 6.84
N LEU A 286 23.64 -15.26 6.63
CA LEU A 286 22.79 -16.31 7.20
C LEU A 286 22.74 -17.59 6.35
N PHE A 287 22.80 -17.46 5.02
CA PHE A 287 22.53 -18.56 4.08
C PHE A 287 23.69 -18.87 3.13
N GLY A 288 24.84 -18.21 3.31
CA GLY A 288 26.01 -18.34 2.46
C GLY A 288 25.93 -17.54 1.15
N VAL A 289 26.99 -17.68 0.36
CA VAL A 289 27.10 -17.09 -0.97
C VAL A 289 26.18 -17.82 -1.95
N GLY A 290 25.44 -17.05 -2.76
CA GLY A 290 24.65 -17.60 -3.85
C GLY A 290 23.61 -16.63 -4.39
N VAL A 291 22.98 -17.03 -5.50
CA VAL A 291 22.04 -16.20 -6.26
C VAL A 291 20.75 -15.93 -5.49
N TRP A 292 20.09 -16.98 -4.99
CA TRP A 292 18.80 -16.86 -4.33
C TRP A 292 18.90 -16.11 -2.99
N GLN A 293 20.06 -16.13 -2.34
CA GLN A 293 20.33 -15.38 -1.10
C GLN A 293 20.30 -13.86 -1.35
N LEU A 294 20.85 -13.40 -2.48
CA LEU A 294 20.74 -11.99 -2.89
C LEU A 294 19.31 -11.62 -3.26
N PHE A 295 18.57 -12.54 -3.88
CA PHE A 295 17.18 -12.31 -4.28
C PHE A 295 16.22 -12.31 -3.10
N LEU A 296 16.51 -13.10 -2.06
CA LEU A 296 15.74 -13.13 -0.82
C LEU A 296 15.65 -11.75 -0.18
N ALA A 297 16.74 -10.96 -0.18
CA ALA A 297 16.73 -9.59 0.31
C ALA A 297 15.69 -8.72 -0.42
N SER A 298 15.67 -8.76 -1.75
CA SER A 298 14.67 -8.03 -2.55
C SER A 298 13.24 -8.54 -2.34
N ALA A 299 13.07 -9.85 -2.14
CA ALA A 299 11.77 -10.48 -1.89
C ALA A 299 11.16 -10.00 -0.58
N LEU A 300 11.96 -9.98 0.49
CA LEU A 300 11.54 -9.49 1.80
C LEU A 300 11.16 -8.01 1.77
N VAL A 301 11.96 -7.18 1.08
CA VAL A 301 11.63 -5.76 0.87
C VAL A 301 10.31 -5.62 0.10
N GLY A 302 10.10 -6.40 -0.96
CA GLY A 302 8.86 -6.39 -1.73
C GLY A 302 7.62 -6.72 -0.91
N VAL A 303 7.68 -7.75 -0.05
CA VAL A 303 6.59 -8.11 0.87
C VAL A 303 6.33 -6.99 1.89
N ALA A 304 7.40 -6.39 2.44
CA ALA A 304 7.29 -5.26 3.35
C ALA A 304 6.62 -4.05 2.68
N THR A 305 6.93 -3.77 1.41
CA THR A 305 6.30 -2.70 0.62
C THR A 305 4.79 -2.90 0.49
N VAL A 306 4.31 -4.13 0.29
CA VAL A 306 2.86 -4.42 0.22
C VAL A 306 2.18 -4.09 1.55
N GLY A 307 2.76 -4.52 2.67
CA GLY A 307 2.24 -4.21 4.01
C GLY A 307 2.24 -2.71 4.31
N ALA A 308 3.35 -2.03 4.02
CA ALA A 308 3.48 -0.60 4.23
C ALA A 308 2.54 0.22 3.33
N THR A 309 2.27 -0.24 2.11
CA THR A 309 1.28 0.34 1.19
C THR A 309 -0.13 0.27 1.78
N TYR A 310 -0.53 -0.87 2.36
CA TYR A 310 -1.80 -0.96 3.08
C TYR A 310 -1.85 0.02 4.27
N LEU A 311 -0.80 0.06 5.09
CA LEU A 311 -0.77 0.91 6.28
C LEU A 311 -0.89 2.39 5.95
N ALA A 312 -0.15 2.85 4.93
CA ALA A 312 -0.21 4.22 4.42
C ALA A 312 -1.57 4.51 3.79
N GLY A 313 -2.01 3.66 2.86
CA GLY A 313 -3.28 3.81 2.15
C GLY A 313 -4.48 3.83 3.09
N ALA A 314 -4.48 3.02 4.15
CA ALA A 314 -5.61 2.96 5.09
C ALA A 314 -5.79 4.27 5.86
N ARG A 315 -4.69 5.00 6.11
CA ARG A 315 -4.68 6.31 6.77
C ARG A 315 -4.97 7.47 5.82
N LEU A 316 -4.51 7.36 4.57
CA LEU A 316 -4.59 8.43 3.57
C LEU A 316 -5.88 8.37 2.74
N PHE A 317 -6.37 7.17 2.44
CA PHE A 317 -7.41 6.95 1.42
C PHE A 317 -8.53 6.02 1.91
N GLY A 318 -8.49 5.61 3.16
CA GLY A 318 -9.44 4.67 3.75
C GLY A 318 -9.15 3.21 3.39
N ARG A 319 -9.82 2.30 4.11
CA ARG A 319 -9.50 0.87 4.07
C ARG A 319 -9.77 0.23 2.71
N GLY A 320 -10.87 0.59 2.05
CA GLY A 320 -11.22 0.04 0.74
C GLY A 320 -10.16 0.33 -0.32
N ALA A 321 -9.69 1.59 -0.40
CA ALA A 321 -8.63 1.97 -1.33
C ALA A 321 -7.31 1.30 -0.99
N ALA A 322 -6.99 1.18 0.31
CA ALA A 322 -5.78 0.52 0.78
C ALA A 322 -5.71 -0.97 0.46
N LEU A 323 -6.83 -1.68 0.59
CA LEU A 323 -6.91 -3.11 0.28
C LEU A 323 -6.72 -3.36 -1.21
N LEU A 324 -7.35 -2.55 -2.06
CA LEU A 324 -7.18 -2.62 -3.51
C LEU A 324 -5.73 -2.29 -3.91
N ALA A 325 -5.15 -1.22 -3.36
CA ALA A 325 -3.75 -0.87 -3.63
C ALA A 325 -2.77 -1.98 -3.21
N ALA A 326 -2.98 -2.59 -2.05
CA ALA A 326 -2.16 -3.70 -1.57
C ALA A 326 -2.34 -4.97 -2.42
N LEU A 327 -3.56 -5.30 -2.82
CA LEU A 327 -3.83 -6.42 -3.73
C LEU A 327 -3.13 -6.22 -5.07
N PHE A 328 -3.30 -5.06 -5.70
CA PHE A 328 -2.66 -4.76 -6.98
C PHE A 328 -1.14 -4.82 -6.87
N LEU A 329 -0.55 -4.27 -5.80
CA LEU A 329 0.91 -4.34 -5.60
C LEU A 329 1.43 -5.75 -5.31
N ALA A 330 0.61 -6.60 -4.66
CA ALA A 330 1.01 -7.97 -4.31
C ALA A 330 1.26 -8.82 -5.56
N THR A 331 0.42 -8.67 -6.58
CA THR A 331 0.50 -9.42 -7.85
C THR A 331 1.17 -8.67 -8.99
N ASN A 332 1.30 -7.35 -8.91
CA ASN A 332 1.83 -6.51 -9.99
C ASN A 332 3.14 -7.05 -10.60
N PRO A 333 3.17 -7.41 -11.90
CA PRO A 333 4.32 -8.07 -12.52
C PRO A 333 5.57 -7.21 -12.49
N TRP A 334 5.45 -5.89 -12.71
CA TRP A 334 6.59 -4.95 -12.63
C TRP A 334 7.25 -4.95 -11.24
N HIS A 335 6.46 -4.81 -10.18
CA HIS A 335 6.99 -4.84 -8.81
C HIS A 335 7.47 -6.25 -8.41
N VAL A 336 6.82 -7.32 -8.87
CA VAL A 336 7.26 -8.71 -8.64
C VAL A 336 8.62 -8.94 -9.29
N THR A 337 8.84 -8.54 -10.54
CA THR A 337 10.15 -8.61 -11.19
C THR A 337 11.22 -7.87 -10.39
N LEU A 338 10.99 -6.62 -9.99
CA LEU A 338 11.98 -5.86 -9.21
C LEU A 338 12.24 -6.43 -7.80
N SER A 339 11.26 -7.12 -7.22
CA SER A 339 11.39 -7.74 -5.90
C SER A 339 11.87 -9.19 -5.94
N ARG A 340 12.34 -9.67 -7.09
CA ARG A 340 12.95 -11.00 -7.25
C ARG A 340 14.33 -10.96 -7.89
N THR A 341 14.94 -9.78 -8.01
CA THR A 341 16.11 -9.53 -8.89
C THR A 341 17.29 -8.88 -8.20
N GLY A 342 17.36 -8.88 -6.87
CA GLY A 342 18.56 -8.44 -6.13
C GLY A 342 18.98 -6.99 -6.39
N PHE A 343 18.10 -6.15 -6.98
CA PHE A 343 18.38 -4.74 -7.25
C PHE A 343 17.92 -3.85 -6.11
N ARG A 344 18.81 -2.94 -5.70
CA ARG A 344 18.56 -1.95 -4.63
C ARG A 344 17.35 -1.03 -4.88
N ALA A 345 16.97 -0.81 -6.13
CA ALA A 345 15.84 0.04 -6.53
C ALA A 345 14.51 -0.33 -5.85
N VAL A 346 14.30 -1.62 -5.51
CA VAL A 346 13.09 -2.11 -4.84
C VAL A 346 12.86 -1.49 -3.44
N THR A 347 13.90 -0.91 -2.83
CA THR A 347 13.77 -0.23 -1.53
C THR A 347 13.12 1.14 -1.62
N VAL A 348 13.15 1.81 -2.78
CA VAL A 348 12.58 3.17 -2.94
C VAL A 348 11.07 3.20 -2.65
N PRO A 349 10.22 2.33 -3.25
CA PRO A 349 8.80 2.29 -2.95
C PRO A 349 8.50 2.13 -1.46
N LEU A 350 9.25 1.26 -0.76
CA LEU A 350 9.09 1.01 0.67
C LEU A 350 9.27 2.29 1.49
N PHE A 351 10.38 3.01 1.29
CA PHE A 351 10.67 4.22 2.06
C PHE A 351 9.74 5.38 1.71
N ILE A 352 9.24 5.46 0.47
CA ILE A 352 8.17 6.40 0.09
C ILE A 352 6.90 6.12 0.91
N VAL A 353 6.39 4.88 0.92
CA VAL A 353 5.14 4.58 1.65
C VAL A 353 5.30 4.68 3.16
N LEU A 354 6.47 4.33 3.72
CA LEU A 354 6.76 4.51 5.14
C LEU A 354 6.80 6.00 5.51
N THR A 355 7.39 6.85 4.67
CA THR A 355 7.38 8.30 4.86
C THR A 355 5.97 8.86 4.80
N LEU A 356 5.18 8.46 3.79
CA LEU A 356 3.79 8.90 3.65
C LEU A 356 2.93 8.46 4.85
N TRP A 357 3.14 7.25 5.36
CA TRP A 357 2.49 6.75 6.58
C TRP A 357 2.87 7.57 7.82
N GLY A 358 4.16 7.86 8.00
CA GLY A 358 4.68 8.66 9.11
C GLY A 358 4.12 10.08 9.08
N LEU A 359 4.18 10.75 7.92
CA LEU A 359 3.61 12.08 7.70
C LEU A 359 2.11 12.10 8.00
N ALA A 360 1.35 11.12 7.49
CA ALA A 360 -0.08 11.01 7.77
C ALA A 360 -0.34 10.94 9.29
N ARG A 361 0.47 10.18 10.02
CA ARG A 361 0.37 10.10 11.48
C ARG A 361 0.73 11.39 12.20
N VAL A 362 1.72 12.14 11.73
CA VAL A 362 2.06 13.46 12.30
C VAL A 362 0.84 14.38 12.24
N PHE A 363 0.13 14.41 11.12
CA PHE A 363 -1.06 15.25 10.97
C PHE A 363 -2.30 14.71 11.70
N GLN A 364 -2.45 13.38 11.82
CA GLN A 364 -3.64 12.75 12.40
C GLN A 364 -3.55 12.50 13.91
N SER A 365 -2.36 12.58 14.52
CA SER A 365 -2.20 12.30 15.95
C SER A 365 -2.83 13.41 16.82
N THR A 366 -3.65 13.00 17.78
CA THR A 366 -4.34 13.89 18.72
C THR A 366 -3.47 14.28 19.92
N THR A 367 -2.42 13.52 20.23
CA THR A 367 -1.54 13.77 21.37
C THR A 367 -0.19 14.34 20.92
N GLY A 368 0.39 15.25 21.71
CA GLY A 368 1.72 15.81 21.42
C GLY A 368 2.80 14.74 21.36
N ARG A 369 2.81 13.81 22.32
CA ARG A 369 3.73 12.64 22.34
C ARG A 369 3.56 11.75 21.12
N GLY A 370 2.32 11.40 20.76
CA GLY A 370 2.05 10.59 19.58
C GLY A 370 2.52 11.24 18.28
N ARG A 371 2.41 12.57 18.20
CA ARG A 371 2.92 13.35 17.06
C ARG A 371 4.44 13.34 16.99
N MET A 372 5.13 13.52 18.11
CA MET A 372 6.58 13.52 18.16
C MET A 372 7.19 12.15 17.84
N ILE A 373 6.58 11.07 18.35
CA ILE A 373 6.98 9.71 17.98
C ILE A 373 6.79 9.49 16.47
N SER A 374 5.69 9.99 15.91
CA SER A 374 5.44 9.88 14.46
C SER A 374 6.47 10.70 13.65
N ALA A 375 6.91 11.84 14.17
CA ALA A 375 7.98 12.63 13.57
C ALA A 375 9.33 11.90 13.58
N LEU A 376 9.68 11.23 14.67
CA LEU A 376 10.88 10.39 14.76
C LEU A 376 10.89 9.31 13.66
N TYR A 377 9.80 8.53 13.55
CA TYR A 377 9.68 7.53 12.50
C TYR A 377 9.76 8.13 11.10
N THR A 378 9.14 9.28 10.90
CA THR A 378 9.14 9.97 9.59
C THR A 378 10.55 10.43 9.22
N GLY A 379 11.27 11.06 10.14
CA GLY A 379 12.64 11.50 9.91
C GLY A 379 13.59 10.33 9.63
N VAL A 380 13.48 9.24 10.39
CA VAL A 380 14.28 8.03 10.13
C VAL A 380 13.96 7.43 8.76
N ALA A 381 12.68 7.35 8.37
CA ALA A 381 12.30 6.84 7.06
C ALA A 381 12.83 7.72 5.90
N ILE A 382 12.78 9.05 6.03
CA ILE A 382 13.34 9.96 5.02
C ILE A 382 14.87 9.82 4.95
N GLY A 383 15.54 9.80 6.11
CA GLY A 383 16.99 9.69 6.18
C GLY A 383 17.52 8.37 5.62
N LEU A 384 16.90 7.24 6.00
CA LEU A 384 17.24 5.93 5.42
C LEU A 384 16.88 5.85 3.93
N GLY A 385 15.82 6.54 3.50
CA GLY A 385 15.45 6.68 2.10
C GLY A 385 16.58 7.26 1.23
N ALA A 386 17.46 8.10 1.79
CA ALA A 386 18.61 8.64 1.07
C ALA A 386 19.67 7.57 0.71
N TYR A 387 19.70 6.44 1.43
CA TYR A 387 20.65 5.34 1.23
C TYR A 387 20.12 4.22 0.30
N THR A 388 19.03 4.45 -0.43
CA THR A 388 18.35 3.41 -1.20
C THR A 388 18.85 3.30 -2.65
N TYR A 389 18.31 4.12 -3.53
CA TYR A 389 18.61 4.17 -4.95
C TYR A 389 18.57 5.61 -5.43
N THR A 390 19.36 5.91 -6.46
CA THR A 390 19.54 7.27 -6.98
C THR A 390 18.22 7.92 -7.41
N ALA A 391 17.28 7.15 -7.98
CA ALA A 391 15.95 7.67 -8.33
C ALA A 391 15.13 8.13 -7.11
N GLY A 392 15.42 7.58 -5.91
CA GLY A 392 14.80 8.01 -4.65
C GLY A 392 15.09 9.47 -4.29
N ARG A 393 16.12 10.10 -4.88
CA ARG A 393 16.44 11.51 -4.65
C ARG A 393 15.37 12.45 -5.19
N ALA A 394 14.62 12.05 -6.22
CA ALA A 394 13.43 12.79 -6.66
C ALA A 394 12.40 12.93 -5.52
N PHE A 395 12.41 12.04 -4.52
CA PHE A 395 11.45 12.10 -3.42
C PHE A 395 11.77 13.25 -2.47
N ALA A 396 13.06 13.58 -2.31
CA ALA A 396 13.48 14.78 -1.60
C ALA A 396 12.95 16.05 -2.31
N ILE A 397 12.97 16.08 -3.66
CA ILE A 397 12.38 17.19 -4.43
C ILE A 397 10.88 17.31 -4.12
N PHE A 398 10.15 16.19 -4.13
CA PHE A 398 8.74 16.19 -3.75
C PHE A 398 8.51 16.74 -2.33
N LEU A 399 9.32 16.30 -1.35
CA LEU A 399 9.20 16.76 0.03
C LEU A 399 9.46 18.28 0.14
N VAL A 400 10.47 18.80 -0.55
CA VAL A 400 10.78 20.24 -0.59
C VAL A 400 9.62 21.02 -1.21
N LEU A 401 9.10 20.58 -2.36
CA LEU A 401 7.96 21.24 -3.01
C LEU A 401 6.70 21.20 -2.13
N ALA A 402 6.42 20.05 -1.50
CA ALA A 402 5.29 19.91 -0.59
C ALA A 402 5.42 20.84 0.64
N MET A 403 6.63 20.97 1.21
CA MET A 403 6.92 21.89 2.30
C MET A 403 6.78 23.36 1.86
N ALA A 404 7.29 23.74 0.69
CA ALA A 404 7.17 25.10 0.16
C ALA A 404 5.71 25.49 -0.06
N ILE A 405 4.91 24.61 -0.68
CA ILE A 405 3.46 24.81 -0.84
C ILE A 405 2.77 24.92 0.52
N GLY A 406 3.15 24.08 1.48
CA GLY A 406 2.65 24.12 2.86
C GLY A 406 2.97 25.42 3.57
N ALA A 407 4.19 25.95 3.43
CA ALA A 407 4.64 27.20 4.01
C ALA A 407 3.88 28.40 3.45
N VAL A 408 3.70 28.47 2.13
CA VAL A 408 2.87 29.51 1.49
C VAL A 408 1.44 29.48 2.05
N ARG A 409 0.84 28.28 2.18
CA ARG A 409 -0.50 28.15 2.77
C ARG A 409 -0.56 28.54 4.24
N LEU A 410 0.49 28.29 5.01
CA LEU A 410 0.58 28.71 6.41
C LEU A 410 0.58 30.24 6.56
N VAL A 411 1.21 30.93 5.61
CA VAL A 411 1.24 32.40 5.56
C VAL A 411 -0.11 32.95 5.09
N CYS A 412 -0.62 32.44 3.96
CA CYS A 412 -1.80 33.00 3.28
C CYS A 412 -3.16 32.57 3.85
N SER A 413 -3.24 31.48 4.63
CA SER A 413 -4.51 30.95 5.16
C SER A 413 -4.49 30.79 6.68
N ARG A 414 -5.24 31.66 7.38
CA ARG A 414 -5.39 31.60 8.85
C ARG A 414 -5.95 30.26 9.32
N GLY A 415 -6.97 29.73 8.64
CA GLY A 415 -7.56 28.44 8.96
C GLY A 415 -6.57 27.26 8.78
N PHE A 416 -5.70 27.32 7.78
CA PHE A 416 -4.63 26.34 7.60
C PHE A 416 -3.60 26.43 8.73
N ARG A 417 -3.21 27.65 9.12
CA ARG A 417 -2.26 27.89 10.22
C ARG A 417 -2.74 27.33 11.54
N GLU A 418 -3.96 27.65 11.96
CA GLU A 418 -4.50 27.17 13.24
C GLU A 418 -4.62 25.65 13.25
N ARG A 419 -5.03 25.07 12.12
CA ARG A 419 -5.19 23.62 11.95
C ARG A 419 -3.87 22.86 12.03
N TYR A 420 -2.79 23.40 11.46
CA TYR A 420 -1.51 22.68 11.31
C TYR A 420 -0.36 23.22 12.16
N ARG A 421 -0.56 24.29 12.95
CA ARG A 421 0.39 24.83 13.93
C ARG A 421 1.05 23.72 14.76
N ASN A 422 0.25 22.78 15.25
CA ASN A 422 0.70 21.73 16.13
C ASN A 422 1.55 20.64 15.41
N ALA A 423 1.57 20.65 14.08
CA ALA A 423 2.39 19.78 13.25
C ALA A 423 3.77 20.39 12.89
N LEU A 424 3.92 21.73 12.95
CA LEU A 424 5.14 22.42 12.50
C LEU A 424 6.40 21.96 13.23
N LEU A 425 6.39 21.95 14.57
CA LEU A 425 7.51 21.47 15.37
C LEU A 425 7.85 19.99 15.06
N PRO A 426 6.91 19.04 15.09
CA PRO A 426 7.21 17.66 14.71
C PRO A 426 7.70 17.51 13.26
N LEU A 427 7.22 18.30 12.30
CA LEU A 427 7.75 18.28 10.93
C LEU A 427 9.20 18.77 10.89
N ALA A 428 9.53 19.86 11.62
CA ALA A 428 10.89 20.33 11.77
C ALA A 428 11.80 19.26 12.42
N VAL A 429 11.32 18.60 13.48
CA VAL A 429 12.02 17.47 14.12
C VAL A 429 12.23 16.32 13.15
N SER A 430 11.23 16.00 12.31
CA SER A 430 11.38 14.99 11.25
C SER A 430 12.50 15.36 10.28
N GLY A 431 12.58 16.63 9.87
CA GLY A 431 13.65 17.15 9.02
C GLY A 431 15.03 17.06 9.66
N VAL A 432 15.16 17.45 10.93
CA VAL A 432 16.42 17.35 11.69
C VAL A 432 16.87 15.89 11.79
N ILE A 433 15.97 14.98 12.10
CA ILE A 433 16.28 13.55 12.21
C ILE A 433 16.65 12.97 10.84
N ALA A 434 15.95 13.36 9.77
CA ALA A 434 16.29 12.95 8.42
C ALA A 434 17.71 13.40 8.05
N CYS A 435 18.07 14.66 8.32
CA CYS A 435 19.42 15.17 8.11
C CYS A 435 20.45 14.43 8.99
N ALA A 436 20.13 14.15 10.25
CA ALA A 436 21.04 13.44 11.16
C ALA A 436 21.32 12.00 10.69
N VAL A 437 20.30 11.28 10.22
CA VAL A 437 20.45 9.92 9.67
C VAL A 437 21.18 9.94 8.32
N ALA A 438 20.89 10.91 7.46
CA ALA A 438 21.57 11.08 6.17
C ALA A 438 22.98 11.68 6.30
N LEU A 439 23.38 12.19 7.47
CA LEU A 439 24.60 12.97 7.66
C LEU A 439 25.87 12.27 7.16
N PRO A 440 26.12 10.96 7.45
CA PRO A 440 27.28 10.26 6.89
C PRO A 440 27.34 10.32 5.36
N LEU A 441 26.24 10.04 4.67
CA LEU A 441 26.18 10.09 3.20
C LEU A 441 26.34 11.53 2.69
N LEU A 442 25.70 12.49 3.35
CA LEU A 442 25.83 13.90 2.99
C LEU A 442 27.27 14.39 3.14
N ARG A 443 28.03 13.89 4.12
CA ARG A 443 29.47 14.19 4.26
C ARG A 443 30.28 13.61 3.10
N VAL A 444 29.98 12.38 2.66
CA VAL A 444 30.63 11.79 1.48
C VAL A 444 30.37 12.64 0.25
N PHE A 445 29.12 13.03 -0.01
CA PHE A 445 28.79 13.88 -1.16
C PHE A 445 29.29 15.32 -1.05
N ALA A 446 29.47 15.85 0.17
CA ALA A 446 30.08 17.16 0.36
C ALA A 446 31.60 17.13 0.08
N ALA A 447 32.27 16.03 0.43
CA ALA A 447 33.69 15.83 0.13
C ALA A 447 33.93 15.47 -1.35
N HIS A 448 32.98 14.75 -1.95
CA HIS A 448 33.04 14.24 -3.33
C HIS A 448 31.73 14.52 -4.08
N PRO A 449 31.47 15.78 -4.48
CA PRO A 449 30.23 16.17 -5.16
C PRO A 449 29.97 15.42 -6.47
N GLU A 450 31.03 14.99 -7.15
CA GLU A 450 30.98 14.19 -8.37
C GLU A 450 30.19 12.88 -8.17
N LEU A 451 30.36 12.19 -7.04
CA LEU A 451 29.70 10.92 -6.74
C LEU A 451 28.17 11.06 -6.66
N ALA A 452 27.67 12.27 -6.40
CA ALA A 452 26.24 12.54 -6.44
C ALA A 452 25.69 12.55 -7.88
N PHE A 453 26.49 12.79 -8.92
CA PHE A 453 25.98 13.00 -10.28
C PHE A 453 26.58 12.10 -11.37
N VAL A 454 27.65 11.34 -11.09
CA VAL A 454 28.33 10.45 -12.06
C VAL A 454 27.34 9.66 -12.94
N ARG A 455 26.44 8.87 -12.34
CA ARG A 455 25.46 8.08 -13.10
C ARG A 455 24.45 8.95 -13.86
N ALA A 456 24.00 10.06 -13.30
CA ALA A 456 22.97 10.91 -13.91
C ALA A 456 23.51 11.68 -15.14
N GLN A 457 24.79 12.02 -15.14
CA GLN A 457 25.43 12.71 -16.26
C GLN A 457 25.57 11.80 -17.49
N HIS A 458 25.98 10.54 -17.29
CA HIS A 458 26.23 9.61 -18.39
C HIS A 458 24.98 9.27 -19.20
N VAL A 459 23.83 9.14 -18.52
CA VAL A 459 22.57 8.71 -19.13
C VAL A 459 21.62 9.87 -19.45
N SER A 460 22.07 11.11 -19.27
CA SER A 460 21.26 12.31 -19.39
C SER A 460 20.69 12.50 -20.81
N VAL A 461 19.46 13.00 -20.92
CA VAL A 461 18.89 13.47 -22.20
C VAL A 461 19.67 14.63 -22.83
N PHE A 462 20.53 15.29 -22.04
CA PHE A 462 21.40 16.35 -22.51
C PHE A 462 22.76 15.83 -22.98
N ASN A 463 23.05 14.53 -22.87
CA ASN A 463 24.27 13.94 -23.40
C ASN A 463 24.17 13.88 -24.95
N PRO A 464 25.06 14.57 -25.70
CA PRO A 464 25.06 14.57 -27.16
C PRO A 464 25.12 13.18 -27.78
N ASP A 465 25.84 12.25 -27.14
CA ASP A 465 26.03 10.88 -27.62
C ASP A 465 24.72 10.07 -27.60
N LEU A 466 23.78 10.44 -26.71
CA LEU A 466 22.51 9.74 -26.53
C LEU A 466 21.33 10.44 -27.21
N ASN A 467 21.37 11.77 -27.34
CA ASN A 467 20.27 12.55 -27.90
C ASN A 467 20.40 12.83 -29.39
N GLY A 468 21.54 12.51 -30.01
CA GLY A 468 21.78 12.71 -31.44
C GLY A 468 21.69 14.18 -31.88
N GLY A 469 21.94 15.13 -30.98
CA GLY A 469 21.80 16.57 -31.21
C GLY A 469 20.40 17.15 -30.95
N GLU A 470 19.41 16.32 -30.55
CA GLU A 470 18.03 16.76 -30.32
C GLU A 470 17.56 16.53 -28.87
N PRO A 471 18.07 17.29 -27.88
CA PRO A 471 17.75 17.07 -26.47
C PRO A 471 16.25 17.22 -26.13
N TRP A 472 15.57 18.21 -26.73
CA TRP A 472 14.14 18.45 -26.47
C TRP A 472 13.23 17.39 -27.10
N ALA A 473 13.54 16.96 -28.33
CA ALA A 473 12.81 15.88 -28.98
C ALA A 473 12.99 14.58 -28.18
N THR A 474 14.22 14.31 -27.70
CA THR A 474 14.52 13.18 -26.84
C THR A 474 13.73 13.25 -25.52
N LEU A 475 13.74 14.38 -24.82
CA LEU A 475 12.97 14.58 -23.59
C LEU A 475 11.45 14.31 -23.80
N LEU A 476 10.86 14.86 -24.86
CA LEU A 476 9.43 14.64 -25.18
C LEU A 476 9.13 13.18 -25.50
N ARG A 477 10.04 12.52 -26.23
CA ARG A 477 9.95 11.08 -26.54
C ARG A 477 10.02 10.24 -25.27
N MET A 478 10.95 10.54 -24.36
CA MET A 478 11.07 9.86 -23.06
C MET A 478 9.84 10.07 -22.20
N ALA A 479 9.32 11.30 -22.14
CA ALA A 479 8.08 11.61 -21.43
C ALA A 479 6.89 10.81 -21.99
N GLY A 480 6.72 10.81 -23.31
CA GLY A 480 5.66 10.06 -23.99
C GLY A 480 5.74 8.56 -23.74
N ARG A 481 6.93 7.96 -23.90
CA ARG A 481 7.16 6.52 -23.65
C ARG A 481 6.96 6.16 -22.18
N THR A 482 7.49 6.95 -21.25
CA THR A 482 7.33 6.72 -19.80
C THR A 482 5.87 6.79 -19.38
N LEU A 483 5.09 7.74 -19.92
CA LEU A 483 3.65 7.81 -19.65
C LEU A 483 2.87 6.66 -20.31
N GLY A 484 3.21 6.32 -21.55
CA GLY A 484 2.63 5.18 -22.26
C GLY A 484 2.86 3.84 -21.56
N ALA A 485 3.99 3.69 -20.86
CA ALA A 485 4.37 2.50 -20.10
C ALA A 485 3.36 2.08 -19.02
N PHE A 486 2.59 3.02 -18.48
CA PHE A 486 1.61 2.71 -17.43
C PHE A 486 0.36 1.99 -17.93
N ALA A 487 0.05 2.07 -19.23
CA ALA A 487 -1.21 1.57 -19.77
C ALA A 487 -1.08 0.76 -21.07
N TRP A 488 0.03 0.91 -21.81
CA TRP A 488 0.16 0.33 -23.14
C TRP A 488 1.46 -0.47 -23.32
N ASP A 489 2.61 0.20 -23.33
CA ASP A 489 3.89 -0.37 -23.77
C ASP A 489 4.97 -0.09 -22.73
N GLY A 490 5.19 -1.07 -21.84
CA GLY A 490 6.10 -0.99 -20.70
C GLY A 490 7.56 -1.31 -21.06
N ASP A 491 8.39 -1.44 -20.02
CA ASP A 491 9.81 -1.80 -20.18
C ASP A 491 9.92 -3.26 -20.63
N GLY A 492 10.54 -3.51 -21.78
CA GLY A 492 10.76 -4.85 -22.33
C GLY A 492 11.94 -5.59 -21.72
N ASN A 493 12.75 -4.95 -20.85
CA ASN A 493 13.86 -5.62 -20.20
C ASN A 493 13.36 -6.62 -19.14
N PRO A 494 13.64 -7.93 -19.27
CA PRO A 494 13.22 -8.96 -18.31
C PRO A 494 13.68 -8.70 -16.87
N ARG A 495 14.77 -7.95 -16.68
CA ARG A 495 15.29 -7.57 -15.37
C ARG A 495 14.43 -6.53 -14.67
N HIS A 496 13.67 -5.75 -15.43
CA HIS A 496 12.87 -4.65 -14.90
C HIS A 496 11.38 -4.97 -14.94
N ASN A 497 10.89 -5.70 -15.94
CA ASN A 497 9.48 -5.99 -16.15
C ASN A 497 9.30 -7.20 -17.09
N VAL A 498 8.06 -7.54 -17.48
CA VAL A 498 7.77 -8.71 -18.32
C VAL A 498 7.89 -8.34 -19.81
N PRO A 499 8.78 -8.97 -20.60
CA PRO A 499 8.86 -8.76 -22.04
C PRO A 499 7.63 -9.33 -22.77
N HIS A 500 7.26 -8.71 -23.89
CA HIS A 500 6.35 -9.32 -24.87
C HIS A 500 7.06 -10.50 -25.56
N SER A 501 6.28 -11.51 -25.92
CA SER A 501 6.77 -12.76 -26.54
C SER A 501 7.53 -12.55 -27.85
N ASP A 502 7.25 -11.45 -28.55
CA ASP A 502 7.68 -11.23 -29.93
C ASP A 502 8.91 -10.34 -30.05
N LEU A 503 9.56 -9.99 -28.92
CA LEU A 503 10.76 -9.17 -28.93
C LEU A 503 11.93 -9.94 -29.58
N PRO A 504 12.48 -9.46 -30.71
CA PRO A 504 13.55 -10.17 -31.41
C PRO A 504 14.83 -10.19 -30.57
N TYR A 505 15.42 -11.38 -30.47
CA TYR A 505 16.75 -11.59 -29.91
C TYR A 505 17.82 -11.30 -30.98
N THR A 506 18.83 -10.51 -30.65
CA THR A 506 20.02 -10.28 -31.48
C THR A 506 21.24 -10.68 -30.66
N PRO A 507 21.83 -11.86 -30.92
CA PRO A 507 23.05 -12.28 -30.25
C PRO A 507 24.14 -11.21 -30.42
N GLY A 508 24.74 -10.77 -29.30
CA GLY A 508 25.82 -9.77 -29.32
C GLY A 508 25.37 -8.31 -29.48
N GLY A 509 24.06 -8.02 -29.49
CA GLY A 509 23.53 -6.66 -29.61
C GLY A 509 23.32 -5.97 -28.25
N HIS A 510 23.68 -4.69 -28.16
CA HIS A 510 23.09 -3.80 -27.15
C HIS A 510 21.59 -3.69 -27.44
N HIS A 511 20.77 -4.43 -26.71
CA HIS A 511 19.32 -4.31 -26.81
C HIS A 511 18.89 -2.94 -26.26
N ALA A 512 18.79 -1.95 -27.15
CA ALA A 512 18.08 -0.71 -26.87
C ALA A 512 16.59 -1.05 -26.79
N TYR A 513 16.14 -1.44 -25.60
CA TYR A 513 14.74 -1.65 -25.30
C TYR A 513 13.97 -0.35 -25.60
N ASN A 514 13.13 -0.40 -26.64
CA ASN A 514 12.27 0.69 -27.10
C ASN A 514 10.80 0.31 -26.87
N GLY A 515 10.48 -0.08 -25.65
CA GLY A 515 9.23 -0.70 -25.25
C GLY A 515 9.32 -2.22 -25.34
N GLY A 516 8.19 -2.82 -25.69
CA GLY A 516 8.04 -4.26 -25.86
C GLY A 516 7.84 -5.00 -24.55
N GLY A 517 7.39 -4.34 -23.49
CA GLY A 517 7.04 -4.98 -22.23
C GLY A 517 5.57 -4.80 -21.85
N ALA A 518 5.10 -5.67 -20.98
CA ALA A 518 3.77 -5.55 -20.39
C ALA A 518 3.59 -4.17 -19.72
N PRO A 519 2.40 -3.56 -19.78
CA PRO A 519 2.17 -2.28 -19.11
C PRO A 519 2.42 -2.40 -17.59
N PHE A 520 2.89 -1.33 -16.97
CA PHE A 520 3.17 -1.30 -15.53
C PHE A 520 1.93 -1.57 -14.67
N LEU A 521 0.74 -1.36 -15.22
CA LEU A 521 -0.52 -1.83 -14.66
C LEU A 521 -1.28 -2.65 -15.69
N SER A 522 -1.80 -3.80 -15.25
CA SER A 522 -2.79 -4.55 -15.99
C SER A 522 -4.05 -3.72 -16.23
N LEU A 523 -4.81 -4.08 -17.27
CA LEU A 523 -5.92 -3.29 -17.82
C LEU A 523 -6.90 -2.77 -16.76
N VAL A 524 -7.37 -3.64 -15.86
CA VAL A 524 -8.36 -3.26 -14.82
C VAL A 524 -7.75 -2.24 -13.84
N PRO A 525 -6.62 -2.48 -13.16
CA PRO A 525 -5.94 -1.47 -12.37
C PRO A 525 -5.64 -0.17 -13.12
N ALA A 526 -5.26 -0.23 -14.39
CA ALA A 526 -4.97 0.97 -15.20
C ALA A 526 -6.22 1.84 -15.40
N VAL A 527 -7.36 1.23 -15.76
CA VAL A 527 -8.65 1.94 -15.88
C VAL A 527 -9.06 2.53 -14.53
N LEU A 528 -8.90 1.78 -13.44
CA LEU A 528 -9.16 2.28 -12.09
C LEU A 528 -8.20 3.42 -11.72
N ALA A 529 -6.94 3.37 -12.14
CA ALA A 529 -5.97 4.42 -11.87
C ALA A 529 -6.36 5.73 -12.56
N ILE A 530 -6.84 5.70 -13.80
CA ILE A 530 -7.34 6.91 -14.50
C ILE A 530 -8.49 7.56 -13.71
N VAL A 531 -9.47 6.77 -13.26
CA VAL A 531 -10.57 7.26 -12.41
C VAL A 531 -10.02 7.81 -11.09
N GLY A 532 -9.08 7.09 -10.48
CA GLY A 532 -8.41 7.47 -9.25
C GLY A 532 -7.61 8.77 -9.35
N MET A 533 -6.95 9.04 -10.47
CA MET A 533 -6.28 10.30 -10.75
C MET A 533 -7.29 11.45 -10.80
N GLY A 534 -8.45 11.26 -11.42
CA GLY A 534 -9.54 12.24 -11.41
C GLY A 534 -10.10 12.54 -10.01
N VAL A 535 -10.12 11.53 -9.13
CA VAL A 535 -10.46 11.70 -7.70
C VAL A 535 -9.33 12.41 -6.95
N ALA A 536 -8.07 12.03 -7.20
CA ALA A 536 -6.88 12.57 -6.56
C ALA A 536 -6.69 14.05 -6.91
N LEU A 537 -6.89 14.47 -8.16
CA LEU A 537 -6.83 15.89 -8.56
C LEU A 537 -7.72 16.78 -7.69
N ARG A 538 -8.87 16.26 -7.22
CA ARG A 538 -9.82 17.01 -6.38
C ARG A 538 -9.62 16.82 -4.88
N ARG A 539 -8.97 15.75 -4.43
CA ARG A 539 -8.92 15.38 -3.00
C ARG A 539 -7.52 15.21 -2.43
N ALA A 540 -6.55 14.87 -3.28
CA ALA A 540 -5.17 14.61 -2.94
C ALA A 540 -4.24 15.05 -4.10
N PRO A 541 -4.24 16.35 -4.49
CA PRO A 541 -3.41 16.83 -5.61
C PRO A 541 -1.91 16.63 -5.35
N TRP A 542 -1.50 16.53 -4.08
CA TRP A 542 -0.13 16.15 -3.70
C TRP A 542 0.26 14.76 -4.21
N LEU A 543 -0.69 13.84 -4.41
CA LEU A 543 -0.42 12.50 -4.94
C LEU A 543 -0.08 12.57 -6.44
N ILE A 544 -0.70 13.51 -7.16
CA ILE A 544 -0.37 13.82 -8.56
C ILE A 544 1.01 14.47 -8.64
N LEU A 545 1.31 15.42 -7.74
CA LEU A 545 2.64 16.01 -7.66
C LEU A 545 3.71 14.94 -7.38
N LEU A 546 3.47 14.04 -6.42
CA LEU A 546 4.38 12.93 -6.14
C LEU A 546 4.58 12.06 -7.37
N PHE A 547 3.49 11.70 -8.08
CA PHE A 547 3.58 10.89 -9.29
C PHE A 547 4.47 11.57 -10.34
N VAL A 548 4.20 12.84 -10.67
CA VAL A 548 4.96 13.60 -11.67
C VAL A 548 6.45 13.72 -11.28
N VAL A 549 6.75 14.06 -10.02
CA VAL A 549 8.13 14.17 -9.55
C VAL A 549 8.86 12.83 -9.62
N MET A 550 8.17 11.72 -9.30
CA MET A 550 8.73 10.38 -9.39
C MET A 550 8.97 9.87 -10.82
N LEU A 551 8.44 10.55 -11.84
CA LEU A 551 8.77 10.26 -13.24
C LEU A 551 10.06 10.94 -13.71
N LEU A 552 10.52 11.98 -13.01
CA LEU A 552 11.70 12.75 -13.42
C LEU A 552 12.94 11.88 -13.69
N PRO A 553 13.31 10.91 -12.81
CA PRO A 553 14.51 10.09 -13.04
C PRO A 553 14.46 9.24 -14.30
N ALA A 554 13.28 8.93 -14.85
CA ALA A 554 13.14 8.21 -16.11
C ALA A 554 13.09 9.19 -17.29
N ILE A 555 12.32 10.27 -17.18
CA ILE A 555 12.12 11.25 -18.25
C ILE A 555 13.41 12.00 -18.59
N THR A 556 14.28 12.27 -17.62
CA THR A 556 15.54 12.98 -17.83
C THR A 556 16.69 12.09 -18.29
N THR A 557 16.41 10.82 -18.62
CA THR A 557 17.44 9.88 -19.08
C THR A 557 17.14 9.34 -20.47
N ALA A 558 18.16 9.22 -21.32
CA ALA A 558 18.03 8.82 -22.72
C ALA A 558 18.40 7.36 -23.02
N GLU A 559 18.64 6.55 -21.99
CA GLU A 559 19.00 5.14 -22.11
C GLU A 559 17.84 4.25 -21.65
N GLY A 560 17.42 3.29 -22.48
CA GLY A 560 16.32 2.34 -22.18
C GLY A 560 14.96 3.04 -22.09
N MET A 561 14.10 2.90 -23.11
CA MET A 561 12.83 3.62 -23.18
C MET A 561 11.65 2.66 -23.28
N PRO A 562 10.66 2.69 -22.38
CA PRO A 562 10.69 3.27 -21.03
C PRO A 562 11.57 2.45 -20.09
N HIS A 563 12.03 3.05 -18.99
CA HIS A 563 12.90 2.37 -18.02
C HIS A 563 12.19 2.09 -16.68
N GLY A 564 11.85 0.83 -16.42
CA GLY A 564 11.14 0.37 -15.23
C GLY A 564 11.94 0.58 -13.94
N LEU A 565 13.24 0.31 -13.94
CA LEU A 565 14.10 0.54 -12.76
C LEU A 565 14.17 2.03 -12.35
N ARG A 566 14.23 2.96 -13.32
CA ARG A 566 14.28 4.41 -13.05
C ARG A 566 12.91 5.00 -12.68
N THR A 567 11.84 4.36 -13.15
CA THR A 567 10.44 4.75 -12.84
C THR A 567 9.95 4.17 -11.50
N VAL A 568 10.76 3.38 -10.80
CA VAL A 568 10.38 2.64 -9.57
C VAL A 568 9.75 3.52 -8.48
N GLY A 569 10.13 4.79 -8.39
CA GLY A 569 9.55 5.73 -7.42
C GLY A 569 8.05 5.98 -7.62
N ALA A 570 7.52 5.77 -8.82
CA ALA A 570 6.11 5.92 -9.13
C ALA A 570 5.26 4.71 -8.69
N ILE A 571 5.89 3.65 -8.15
CA ILE A 571 5.19 2.43 -7.73
C ILE A 571 4.06 2.73 -6.72
N PRO A 572 4.32 3.43 -5.61
CA PRO A 572 3.28 3.72 -4.62
C PRO A 572 2.11 4.53 -5.18
N THR A 573 2.40 5.55 -6.00
CA THR A 573 1.38 6.46 -6.53
C THR A 573 0.43 5.77 -7.48
N HIS A 574 0.95 4.89 -8.36
CA HIS A 574 0.09 4.24 -9.35
C HIS A 574 -0.88 3.25 -8.71
N VAL A 575 -0.45 2.46 -7.72
CA VAL A 575 -1.36 1.55 -7.00
C VAL A 575 -2.36 2.30 -6.12
N PHE A 576 -1.97 3.46 -5.56
CA PHE A 576 -2.91 4.30 -4.83
C PHE A 576 -3.97 4.93 -5.74
N PHE A 577 -3.62 5.34 -6.97
CA PHE A 577 -4.63 5.76 -7.94
C PHE A 577 -5.61 4.62 -8.23
N ALA A 578 -5.12 3.42 -8.55
CA ALA A 578 -6.00 2.27 -8.80
C ALA A 578 -6.91 1.95 -7.61
N GLY A 579 -6.38 1.98 -6.38
CA GLY A 579 -7.15 1.80 -5.16
C GLY A 579 -8.22 2.88 -4.94
N LEU A 580 -7.88 4.15 -5.17
CA LEU A 580 -8.81 5.28 -5.07
C LEU A 580 -9.94 5.18 -6.08
N GLY A 581 -9.63 4.82 -7.34
CA GLY A 581 -10.63 4.65 -8.38
C GLY A 581 -11.61 3.53 -8.07
N GLY A 582 -11.10 2.37 -7.66
CA GLY A 582 -11.94 1.24 -7.26
C GLY A 582 -12.81 1.55 -6.05
N ALA A 583 -12.25 2.20 -5.02
CA ALA A 583 -13.01 2.62 -3.84
C ALA A 583 -14.09 3.68 -4.18
N TRP A 584 -13.82 4.57 -5.14
CA TRP A 584 -14.78 5.56 -5.59
C TRP A 584 -15.94 4.92 -6.38
N LEU A 585 -15.63 4.04 -7.35
CA LEU A 585 -16.64 3.30 -8.10
C LEU A 585 -17.51 2.43 -7.19
N TRP A 586 -16.90 1.79 -6.19
CA TRP A 586 -17.62 1.02 -5.18
C TRP A 586 -18.63 1.85 -4.39
N ARG A 587 -18.36 3.13 -4.14
CA ARG A 587 -19.33 4.03 -3.50
C ARG A 587 -20.39 4.51 -4.48
N LEU A 588 -20.02 4.79 -5.74
CA LEU A 588 -20.94 5.20 -6.79
C LEU A 588 -22.02 4.13 -7.05
N ARG A 589 -21.72 2.84 -6.84
CA ARG A 589 -22.74 1.77 -6.96
C ARG A 589 -23.99 2.00 -6.10
N ARG A 590 -23.86 2.73 -4.97
CA ARG A 590 -24.97 2.98 -4.05
C ARG A 590 -25.99 3.98 -4.61
N THR A 591 -25.61 4.76 -5.62
CA THR A 591 -26.49 5.74 -6.28
C THR A 591 -27.16 5.19 -7.54
N LEU A 592 -26.87 3.95 -7.94
CA LEU A 592 -27.52 3.30 -9.07
C LEU A 592 -28.90 2.76 -8.65
N ASN A 593 -29.94 3.13 -9.39
CA ASN A 593 -31.34 2.77 -9.12
C ASN A 593 -31.76 1.41 -9.72
N TRP A 594 -30.88 0.73 -10.47
CA TRP A 594 -31.22 -0.52 -11.15
C TRP A 594 -30.93 -1.72 -10.24
N GLY A 595 -31.99 -2.30 -9.68
CA GLY A 595 -31.93 -3.35 -8.65
C GLY A 595 -31.02 -4.53 -9.01
N SER A 596 -31.16 -5.09 -10.21
CA SER A 596 -30.38 -6.27 -10.64
C SER A 596 -28.88 -5.98 -10.80
N ILE A 597 -28.52 -4.82 -11.35
CA ILE A 597 -27.10 -4.43 -11.55
C ILE A 597 -26.39 -4.21 -10.22
N ARG A 598 -27.10 -3.68 -9.22
CA ARG A 598 -26.53 -3.44 -7.88
C ARG A 598 -26.07 -4.72 -7.17
N PHE A 599 -26.70 -5.86 -7.47
CA PHE A 599 -26.34 -7.17 -6.93
C PHE A 599 -25.34 -7.92 -7.81
N ALA A 600 -25.34 -7.72 -9.13
CA ALA A 600 -24.36 -8.32 -10.04
C ALA A 600 -22.97 -7.66 -9.97
N LEU A 601 -22.90 -6.35 -9.74
CA LEU A 601 -21.65 -5.58 -9.78
C LEU A 601 -20.56 -6.06 -8.79
N PRO A 602 -20.88 -6.45 -7.54
CA PRO A 602 -19.89 -7.04 -6.63
C PRO A 602 -19.29 -8.35 -7.15
N ALA A 603 -20.11 -9.22 -7.75
CA ALA A 603 -19.64 -10.47 -8.33
C ALA A 603 -18.72 -10.20 -9.53
N LEU A 604 -19.13 -9.30 -10.43
CA LEU A 604 -18.31 -8.86 -11.57
C LEU A 604 -17.00 -8.22 -11.12
N ALA A 605 -17.03 -7.37 -10.09
CA ALA A 605 -15.84 -6.77 -9.53
C ALA A 605 -14.90 -7.83 -8.91
N ALA A 606 -15.44 -8.80 -8.17
CA ALA A 606 -14.65 -9.90 -7.61
C ALA A 606 -14.00 -10.74 -8.73
N VAL A 607 -14.76 -11.08 -9.77
CA VAL A 607 -14.24 -11.80 -10.96
C VAL A 607 -13.16 -10.97 -11.64
N ALA A 608 -13.37 -9.67 -11.87
CA ALA A 608 -12.36 -8.81 -12.48
C ALA A 608 -11.07 -8.73 -11.65
N LEU A 609 -11.17 -8.66 -10.32
CA LEU A 609 -10.01 -8.67 -9.42
C LEU A 609 -9.26 -10.01 -9.46
N VAL A 610 -9.98 -11.14 -9.47
CA VAL A 610 -9.37 -12.47 -9.59
C VAL A 610 -8.70 -12.64 -10.94
N LEU A 611 -9.38 -12.27 -12.04
CA LEU A 611 -8.80 -12.32 -13.38
C LEU A 611 -7.57 -11.43 -13.52
N THR A 612 -7.57 -10.25 -12.89
CA THR A 612 -6.39 -9.37 -12.83
C THR A 612 -5.23 -10.07 -12.12
N ALA A 613 -5.47 -10.60 -10.92
CA ALA A 613 -4.44 -11.30 -10.16
C ALA A 613 -3.90 -12.51 -10.92
N VAL A 614 -4.77 -13.32 -11.54
CA VAL A 614 -4.37 -14.47 -12.36
C VAL A 614 -3.56 -14.02 -13.58
N SER A 615 -4.02 -12.98 -14.31
CA SER A 615 -3.31 -12.43 -15.46
C SER A 615 -1.90 -11.94 -15.09
N ASP A 616 -1.77 -11.21 -13.98
CA ASP A 616 -0.49 -10.74 -13.47
C ASP A 616 0.47 -11.91 -13.17
N LEU A 617 -0.04 -12.98 -12.55
CA LEU A 617 0.75 -14.17 -12.24
C LEU A 617 1.14 -14.94 -13.51
N VAL A 618 0.26 -15.01 -14.51
CA VAL A 618 0.56 -15.62 -15.81
C VAL A 618 1.62 -14.82 -16.55
N LEU A 619 1.59 -13.48 -16.50
CA LEU A 619 2.63 -12.63 -17.08
C LEU A 619 4.02 -12.96 -16.50
N TYR A 620 4.13 -13.10 -15.18
CA TYR A 620 5.42 -13.39 -14.56
C TYR A 620 5.82 -14.88 -14.67
N PHE A 621 5.00 -15.80 -14.16
CA PHE A 621 5.35 -17.22 -14.08
C PHE A 621 5.12 -18.01 -15.36
N GLY A 622 4.24 -17.53 -16.24
CA GLY A 622 3.94 -18.16 -17.53
C GLY A 622 4.78 -17.59 -18.68
N ILE A 623 4.93 -16.26 -18.74
CA ILE A 623 5.62 -15.59 -19.86
C ILE A 623 7.07 -15.25 -19.50
N ALA A 624 7.31 -14.42 -18.48
CA ALA A 624 8.68 -13.97 -18.16
C ALA A 624 9.63 -15.11 -17.78
N ARG A 625 9.13 -16.08 -16.99
CA ARG A 625 9.89 -17.28 -16.59
C ARG A 625 10.40 -18.10 -17.78
N ASN A 626 9.60 -18.18 -18.85
CA ASN A 626 9.88 -19.02 -20.01
C ASN A 626 10.45 -18.22 -21.20
N SER A 627 10.88 -16.98 -20.96
CA SER A 627 11.46 -16.14 -22.01
C SER A 627 12.95 -16.45 -22.20
N ALA A 628 13.37 -16.81 -23.41
CA ALA A 628 14.78 -16.98 -23.76
C ALA A 628 15.59 -15.69 -23.52
N LEU A 629 14.95 -14.53 -23.72
CA LEU A 629 15.55 -13.23 -23.43
C LEU A 629 15.92 -13.07 -21.95
N ALA A 630 15.16 -13.67 -21.03
CA ALA A 630 15.51 -13.65 -19.62
C ALA A 630 16.82 -14.40 -19.36
N HIS A 631 17.06 -15.55 -19.99
CA HIS A 631 18.33 -16.27 -19.82
C HIS A 631 19.54 -15.43 -20.25
N TYR A 632 19.41 -14.72 -21.38
CA TYR A 632 20.44 -13.80 -21.86
C TYR A 632 20.65 -12.62 -20.90
N GLU A 633 19.57 -11.92 -20.55
CA GLU A 633 19.66 -10.69 -19.78
C GLU A 633 20.05 -10.93 -18.31
N TYR A 634 19.72 -12.07 -17.72
CA TYR A 634 20.19 -12.43 -16.39
C TYR A 634 21.58 -13.06 -16.38
N ARG A 635 22.22 -13.24 -17.54
CA ARG A 635 23.53 -13.90 -17.66
C ARG A 635 23.52 -15.29 -17.01
N ALA A 636 22.52 -16.09 -17.38
CA ALA A 636 22.41 -17.47 -16.92
C ALA A 636 23.66 -18.30 -17.25
N ASP A 637 24.32 -17.97 -18.37
CA ASP A 637 25.61 -18.52 -18.79
C ASP A 637 26.69 -18.44 -17.70
N LEU A 638 26.73 -17.35 -16.93
CA LEU A 638 27.72 -17.17 -15.87
C LEU A 638 27.46 -18.05 -14.65
N THR A 639 26.21 -18.46 -14.44
CA THR A 639 25.86 -19.41 -13.37
C THR A 639 26.25 -20.83 -13.81
N ASP A 640 26.00 -21.19 -15.07
CA ASP A 640 26.48 -22.46 -15.65
C ASP A 640 28.02 -22.55 -15.62
N VAL A 641 28.71 -21.46 -15.97
CA VAL A 641 30.17 -21.37 -15.88
C VAL A 641 30.65 -21.55 -14.44
N ASN A 642 30.02 -20.90 -13.46
CA ASN A 642 30.34 -21.12 -12.04
C ASN A 642 30.20 -22.60 -11.66
N ASP A 643 29.08 -23.23 -12.00
CA ASP A 643 28.82 -24.62 -11.61
C ASP A 643 29.85 -25.57 -12.24
N TYR A 644 30.21 -25.32 -13.50
CA TYR A 644 31.28 -26.04 -14.19
C TYR A 644 32.65 -25.88 -13.48
N LEU A 645 33.02 -24.66 -13.10
CA LEU A 645 34.27 -24.38 -12.38
C LEU A 645 34.30 -25.06 -11.01
N GLN A 646 33.17 -25.07 -10.28
CA GLN A 646 33.08 -25.75 -8.99
C GLN A 646 33.19 -27.27 -9.11
N VAL A 647 32.60 -27.87 -10.15
CA VAL A 647 32.75 -29.31 -10.43
C VAL A 647 34.20 -29.65 -10.76
N LEU A 648 34.87 -28.84 -11.58
CA LEU A 648 36.29 -29.01 -11.88
C LEU A 648 37.16 -28.91 -10.62
N ALA A 649 36.86 -27.95 -9.74
CA ALA A 649 37.56 -27.79 -8.46
C ALA A 649 37.35 -28.99 -7.53
N ALA A 650 36.13 -29.52 -7.42
CA ALA A 650 35.82 -30.67 -6.59
C ALA A 650 36.43 -31.99 -7.12
N GLY A 651 36.49 -32.16 -8.44
CA GLY A 651 37.08 -33.32 -9.10
C GLY A 651 38.61 -33.37 -8.99
N ASN A 652 39.27 -32.21 -8.97
CA ASN A 652 40.71 -32.08 -8.78
C ASN A 652 41.05 -31.88 -7.29
N ARG A 653 41.03 -32.96 -6.50
CA ARG A 653 41.43 -32.97 -5.07
C ARG A 653 42.85 -32.45 -4.79
N HIS A 654 43.63 -32.17 -5.83
CA HIS A 654 44.96 -31.55 -5.78
C HIS A 654 45.04 -30.32 -6.69
N MET A 655 44.18 -29.31 -6.50
CA MET A 655 44.37 -27.96 -7.08
C MET A 655 45.64 -27.23 -6.59
N ALA A 656 46.55 -27.92 -5.89
CA ALA A 656 47.87 -27.41 -5.56
C ALA A 656 48.80 -27.33 -6.79
N ASP A 657 48.47 -28.04 -7.89
CA ASP A 657 49.15 -27.87 -9.16
C ASP A 657 48.49 -26.73 -9.96
N GLU A 658 49.13 -25.58 -9.92
CA GLU A 658 48.74 -24.36 -10.63
C GLU A 658 48.45 -24.60 -12.13
N SER A 659 49.06 -25.62 -12.74
CA SER A 659 48.83 -25.99 -14.15
C SER A 659 47.44 -26.57 -14.46
N ARG A 660 46.60 -26.85 -13.45
CA ARG A 660 45.24 -27.41 -13.67
C ARG A 660 44.11 -26.43 -13.44
N VAL A 661 44.42 -25.18 -13.09
CA VAL A 661 43.42 -24.12 -12.91
C VAL A 661 42.96 -23.65 -14.29
N PRO A 662 41.66 -23.72 -14.62
CA PRO A 662 41.16 -23.34 -15.92
C PRO A 662 41.32 -21.83 -16.18
N TYR A 663 41.66 -21.47 -17.41
CA TYR A 663 41.56 -20.10 -17.90
C TYR A 663 40.09 -19.75 -18.14
N LEU A 664 39.63 -18.63 -17.59
CA LEU A 664 38.28 -18.09 -17.83
C LEU A 664 38.41 -16.83 -18.68
N VAL A 665 37.92 -16.89 -19.90
CA VAL A 665 37.90 -15.75 -20.82
C VAL A 665 36.63 -14.94 -20.55
N LEU A 666 36.79 -13.79 -19.88
CA LEU A 666 35.66 -12.97 -19.47
C LEU A 666 36.12 -11.52 -19.21
N ASP A 667 35.27 -10.55 -19.51
CA ASP A 667 35.53 -9.15 -19.17
C ASP A 667 35.33 -8.88 -17.66
N GLU A 668 36.02 -7.86 -17.14
CA GLU A 668 35.98 -7.47 -15.72
C GLU A 668 34.56 -7.18 -15.22
N PHE A 669 33.70 -6.61 -16.08
CA PHE A 669 32.32 -6.34 -15.69
C PHE A 669 31.57 -7.64 -15.44
N SER A 670 31.62 -8.58 -16.37
CA SER A 670 30.97 -9.89 -16.28
C SER A 670 31.59 -10.81 -15.22
N GLU A 671 32.89 -10.68 -14.95
CA GLU A 671 33.60 -11.49 -13.97
C GLU A 671 32.96 -11.44 -12.57
N GLN A 672 32.43 -10.27 -12.17
CA GLN A 672 31.83 -10.05 -10.85
C GLN A 672 30.83 -11.15 -10.45
N THR A 673 30.08 -11.71 -11.41
CA THR A 673 29.17 -12.84 -11.15
C THR A 673 29.93 -14.11 -10.75
N VAL A 674 30.92 -14.52 -11.54
CA VAL A 674 31.68 -15.74 -11.28
C VAL A 674 32.55 -15.57 -10.05
N HIS A 675 33.18 -14.40 -9.87
CA HIS A 675 33.97 -14.07 -8.70
C HIS A 675 33.15 -14.23 -7.42
N PHE A 676 31.97 -13.59 -7.35
CA PHE A 676 31.10 -13.69 -6.17
C PHE A 676 30.75 -15.15 -5.86
N LEU A 677 30.25 -15.89 -6.84
CA LEU A 677 29.76 -17.26 -6.65
C LEU A 677 30.86 -18.27 -6.31
N THR A 678 32.11 -18.01 -6.74
CA THR A 678 33.28 -18.86 -6.46
C THR A 678 34.06 -18.44 -5.21
N THR A 679 33.60 -17.42 -4.48
CA THR A 679 34.21 -17.01 -3.20
C THR A 679 34.43 -18.20 -2.24
N PRO A 680 33.46 -19.12 -2.04
CA PRO A 680 33.64 -20.26 -1.12
C PRO A 680 34.73 -21.24 -1.55
N THR A 681 35.07 -21.28 -2.84
CA THR A 681 36.06 -22.21 -3.42
C THR A 681 37.39 -21.51 -3.74
N GLY A 682 37.55 -20.24 -3.38
CA GLY A 682 38.80 -19.49 -3.57
C GLY A 682 39.08 -19.13 -5.02
N HIS A 683 38.03 -18.86 -5.82
CA HIS A 683 38.14 -18.44 -7.22
C HIS A 683 39.00 -19.40 -8.08
N PRO A 684 38.52 -20.63 -8.37
CA PRO A 684 39.30 -21.69 -9.00
C PRO A 684 39.44 -21.48 -10.52
N TYR A 685 39.86 -20.29 -10.94
CA TYR A 685 40.07 -19.93 -12.34
C TYR A 685 41.15 -18.84 -12.49
N ARG A 686 41.73 -18.74 -13.68
CA ARG A 686 42.63 -17.65 -14.08
C ARG A 686 41.91 -16.77 -15.10
N LEU A 687 41.66 -15.51 -14.75
CA LEU A 687 40.99 -14.59 -15.67
C LEU A 687 41.89 -14.26 -16.86
N VAL A 688 41.31 -14.24 -18.06
CA VAL A 688 41.97 -13.81 -19.29
C VAL A 688 41.07 -12.78 -19.97
N ASP A 689 41.64 -11.61 -20.32
CA ASP A 689 40.90 -10.61 -21.07
C ASP A 689 40.53 -11.18 -22.45
N PRO A 690 39.28 -11.02 -22.92
CA PRO A 690 38.85 -11.51 -24.23
C PRO A 690 39.77 -11.09 -25.38
N LYS A 691 40.36 -9.89 -25.34
CA LYS A 691 41.28 -9.38 -26.36
C LYS A 691 42.59 -10.17 -26.43
N GLU A 692 43.03 -10.72 -25.30
CA GLU A 692 44.28 -11.47 -25.15
C GLU A 692 44.07 -12.98 -25.30
N SER A 693 42.82 -13.45 -25.27
CA SER A 693 42.45 -14.87 -25.34
C SER A 693 43.14 -15.63 -26.47
N SER A 694 43.28 -15.02 -27.65
CA SER A 694 43.93 -15.65 -28.81
C SER A 694 45.42 -15.98 -28.63
N ALA A 695 46.11 -15.26 -27.74
CA ALA A 695 47.53 -15.47 -27.44
C ALA A 695 47.76 -16.55 -26.38
N ALA A 696 46.74 -16.96 -25.63
CA ALA A 696 46.85 -17.98 -24.61
C ALA A 696 47.16 -19.36 -25.24
N GLN A 697 48.29 -19.97 -24.86
CA GLN A 697 48.66 -21.32 -25.31
C GLN A 697 48.42 -22.32 -24.19
N LEU A 698 47.57 -23.32 -24.46
CA LEU A 698 47.27 -24.38 -23.49
C LEU A 698 48.34 -25.46 -23.52
N GLN A 699 48.79 -25.86 -22.35
CA GLN A 699 49.57 -27.08 -22.14
C GLN A 699 48.67 -28.32 -22.05
N SER A 700 49.27 -29.50 -22.12
CA SER A 700 48.52 -30.76 -22.01
C SER A 700 47.86 -30.85 -20.63
N GLY A 701 46.52 -30.94 -20.60
CA GLY A 701 45.74 -31.00 -19.37
C GLY A 701 45.22 -29.65 -18.86
N GLU A 702 45.57 -28.55 -19.52
CA GLU A 702 44.96 -27.23 -19.26
C GLU A 702 43.61 -27.06 -19.96
N TYR A 703 42.78 -26.21 -19.38
CA TYR A 703 41.43 -25.93 -19.85
C TYR A 703 41.24 -24.43 -20.07
N ILE A 704 40.51 -24.06 -21.11
CA ILE A 704 40.03 -22.69 -21.33
C ILE A 704 38.51 -22.71 -21.41
N VAL A 705 37.88 -21.77 -20.72
CA VAL A 705 36.43 -21.63 -20.61
C VAL A 705 36.04 -20.30 -21.22
N PHE A 706 35.07 -20.35 -22.13
CA PHE A 706 34.47 -19.17 -22.75
C PHE A 706 33.02 -19.08 -22.30
N ALA A 707 32.54 -17.86 -22.08
CA ALA A 707 31.14 -17.57 -21.73
C ALA A 707 30.34 -17.10 -22.95
N GLN A 708 29.06 -16.82 -22.77
CA GLN A 708 28.19 -16.36 -23.86
C GLN A 708 28.69 -15.04 -24.48
N SER A 709 29.22 -14.13 -23.66
CA SER A 709 29.76 -12.84 -24.12
C SER A 709 31.04 -12.97 -24.94
N THR A 710 31.74 -14.11 -24.87
CA THR A 710 33.03 -14.36 -25.51
C THR A 710 32.94 -15.50 -26.54
N LEU A 711 31.74 -15.72 -27.09
CA LEU A 711 31.49 -16.80 -28.07
C LEU A 711 32.35 -16.62 -29.34
N PHE A 712 32.45 -15.40 -29.85
CA PHE A 712 33.28 -15.10 -31.03
C PHE A 712 34.77 -15.30 -30.75
N ASP A 713 35.21 -15.02 -29.52
CA ASP A 713 36.58 -15.30 -29.08
C ASP A 713 36.84 -16.80 -29.06
N ALA A 714 35.87 -17.62 -28.63
CA ALA A 714 35.96 -19.07 -28.66
C ALA A 714 36.13 -19.60 -30.11
N GLU A 715 35.34 -19.09 -31.06
CA GLU A 715 35.46 -19.46 -32.47
C GLU A 715 36.81 -19.03 -33.08
N ARG A 716 37.28 -17.83 -32.73
CA ARG A 716 38.60 -17.34 -33.15
C ARG A 716 39.71 -18.21 -32.56
N TYR A 717 39.62 -18.55 -31.29
CA TYR A 717 40.59 -19.38 -30.58
C TYR A 717 40.72 -20.76 -31.25
N ARG A 718 39.58 -21.41 -31.56
CA ARG A 718 39.55 -22.71 -32.25
C ARG A 718 40.20 -22.69 -33.63
N ARG A 719 40.09 -21.57 -34.36
CA ARG A 719 40.72 -21.41 -35.68
C ARG A 719 42.24 -21.25 -35.58
N LEU A 720 42.72 -20.54 -34.55
CA LEU A 720 44.15 -20.29 -34.36
C LEU A 720 44.87 -21.48 -33.72
N HIS A 721 44.17 -22.29 -32.93
CA HIS A 721 44.73 -23.43 -32.21
C HIS A 721 44.05 -24.75 -32.62
N PRO A 722 44.32 -25.28 -33.83
CA PRO A 722 43.62 -26.46 -34.36
C PRO A 722 43.88 -27.75 -33.57
N GLY A 723 44.88 -27.77 -32.69
CA GLY A 723 45.17 -28.89 -31.78
C GLY A 723 44.27 -28.96 -30.54
N VAL A 724 43.45 -27.94 -30.29
CA VAL A 724 42.56 -27.88 -29.11
C VAL A 724 41.27 -28.63 -29.38
N ARG A 725 40.83 -29.45 -28.42
CA ARG A 725 39.59 -30.22 -28.48
C ARG A 725 38.50 -29.61 -27.61
N VAL A 726 37.29 -29.48 -28.14
CA VAL A 726 36.10 -29.13 -27.36
C VAL A 726 35.73 -30.32 -26.47
N LEU A 727 35.78 -30.11 -25.15
CA LEU A 727 35.43 -31.12 -24.15
C LEU A 727 33.95 -31.04 -23.75
N HIS A 728 33.45 -29.82 -23.61
CA HIS A 728 32.08 -29.53 -23.24
C HIS A 728 31.60 -28.29 -23.99
N GLU A 729 30.36 -28.34 -24.47
CA GLU A 729 29.69 -27.22 -25.12
C GLU A 729 28.23 -27.25 -24.65
N HIS A 730 27.82 -26.20 -23.94
CA HIS A 730 26.47 -26.04 -23.44
C HIS A 730 25.83 -24.84 -24.12
N VAL A 731 24.67 -25.07 -24.73
CA VAL A 731 23.89 -24.02 -25.40
C VAL A 731 22.47 -24.12 -24.86
N ASN A 732 22.01 -23.06 -24.20
CA ASN A 732 20.61 -22.94 -23.79
C ASN A 732 19.74 -22.91 -25.06
N ARG A 733 18.99 -23.99 -25.28
CA ARG A 733 18.06 -24.15 -26.41
C ARG A 733 16.70 -23.53 -26.14
#